data_AF-A0A1I3TU70-F1
#
_entry.id   AF-A0A1I3TU70-F1
#
_cell.length_a   1.000
_cell.length_b   1.000
_cell.length_c   1.000
_cell.angle_alpha   90.00
_cell.angle_beta   90.00
_cell.angle_gamma   90.00
#
_symmetry.space_group_name_H-M   'P 1'
#
loop_
_entity.id
_entity.type
_entity.pdbx_description
1 polymer ?
#
loop_
_entity_poly.entity_id
_entity_poly.type
_entity_poly.pdbx_seq_one_letter_code
_entity_poly.pdbx_strand_id
1 'polypeptide(L)'
;MAKAEFPPNWNDVETKTQQVENVRPAAIQGVADQFRQASKDSADHSAALRNATAVLGGGTWTGPQADAFFDYVKKIGDAGQKVNDHLDEVANELGTLQSFLDRTQKEVQQLRDDAHGKIEGMNQQAQSAADAAQAQLDAVAAHKEGAAPPAKTPDQIIAENTQATSAVASEAASQISDKLNAANQEIQRVMGLVQKDVEGGYSSVPPLGTTPQAMKSTGGIHGGGGGSSHHSGGGGGGGGGGGGAGGLGPSGGPPVGQPPGNVQQWIEEAIKELQAAGVNVSEADIKNIWAIIQHESGGNPHAINLWDCVPLDTAILTQRGWLKHDEVVVGDRTIGFNPATGRSEWTPITRVVHHADAPLVRLHNSRWHATTTPNHKWVNLPRRHVLGPAGPTTCPEQRNEYSTEPSFVRTQDVRSRDRLVLAAPAETPAGLDISVREAAILGWIAGDGHVERRKHRPTMTIAQSKPHLAAKLRELLDGVPHALYVDDRGGCGPRHQFRLDHEYAQDLLARAGHPKADALSQVLAMSTDQRAAWLEAVTDAEGTRSGGSRVAIYQAPGSVLEAITVAVYLSGRRPRVLYSRRSNAPESWQAEASVHGNNPVVTGAFLELAHAGRADVWCVTTELGTWTAREDDHVFLTGNSNAAAGHPSKGLMQCIDSTFNAHKLPGHDDIYNPVDNIIAGVRYTISRYGSIANTPGLQAMAHGGGYVGY
;
A
#
# COMPACT_ATOMS: atom_id res chain seq x y z
N MET A 1 -35.68 -12.90 31.26
CA MET A 1 -34.80 -12.90 32.46
C MET A 1 -33.38 -12.84 31.97
N ALA A 2 -32.53 -12.01 32.58
CA ALA A 2 -31.10 -12.01 32.30
C ALA A 2 -30.51 -13.39 32.60
N LYS A 3 -29.60 -13.85 31.74
CA LYS A 3 -28.98 -15.18 31.82
C LYS A 3 -27.48 -15.02 31.98
N ALA A 4 -26.87 -15.80 32.86
CA ALA A 4 -25.42 -15.84 32.98
C ALA A 4 -24.83 -16.56 31.76
N GLU A 5 -23.98 -15.87 31.00
CA GLU A 5 -23.34 -16.37 29.78
C GLU A 5 -21.83 -16.12 29.82
N PHE A 6 -21.08 -16.72 28.88
CA PHE A 6 -19.67 -16.41 28.73
C PHE A 6 -19.47 -14.93 28.39
N PRO A 7 -18.41 -14.29 28.91
CA PRO A 7 -18.18 -12.87 28.67
C PRO A 7 -17.78 -12.62 27.19
N PRO A 8 -18.07 -11.44 26.63
CA PRO A 8 -17.80 -11.15 25.21
C PRO A 8 -16.33 -11.30 24.79
N ASN A 9 -15.39 -11.11 25.72
CA ASN A 9 -13.95 -11.26 25.48
C ASN A 9 -13.44 -12.71 25.56
N TRP A 10 -14.30 -13.69 25.84
CA TRP A 10 -13.93 -15.10 25.80
C TRP A 10 -13.46 -15.56 24.41
N ASN A 11 -13.99 -14.97 23.34
CA ASN A 11 -13.56 -15.25 21.96
C ASN A 11 -12.06 -14.96 21.73
N ASP A 12 -11.45 -14.04 22.49
CA ASP A 12 -10.00 -13.78 22.41
C ASP A 12 -9.19 -14.96 22.96
N VAL A 13 -9.65 -15.55 24.07
CA VAL A 13 -9.06 -16.77 24.65
C VAL A 13 -9.15 -17.93 23.66
N GLU A 14 -10.31 -18.12 23.01
CA GLU A 14 -10.50 -19.17 22.01
C GLU A 14 -9.62 -18.97 20.78
N THR A 15 -9.60 -17.75 20.23
CA THR A 15 -8.79 -17.43 19.04
C THR A 15 -7.30 -17.64 19.31
N LYS A 16 -6.80 -17.22 20.47
CA LYS A 16 -5.39 -17.43 20.86
C LYS A 16 -5.07 -18.89 21.13
N THR A 17 -6.00 -19.66 21.70
CA THR A 17 -5.80 -21.10 21.93
C THR A 17 -5.75 -21.88 20.61
N GLN A 18 -6.56 -21.50 19.62
CA GLN A 18 -6.55 -22.14 18.29
C GLN A 18 -5.19 -22.02 17.58
N GLN A 19 -4.36 -21.02 17.91
CA GLN A 19 -3.02 -20.87 17.36
C GLN A 19 -2.07 -22.01 17.77
N VAL A 20 -2.30 -22.65 18.92
CA VAL A 20 -1.47 -23.77 19.41
C VAL A 20 -2.09 -25.15 19.18
N GLU A 21 -3.40 -25.24 18.92
CA GLU A 21 -4.07 -26.53 18.68
C GLU A 21 -3.59 -27.22 17.41
N ASN A 22 -3.12 -26.44 16.43
CA ASN A 22 -2.55 -26.96 15.19
C ASN A 22 -1.06 -27.34 15.31
N VAL A 23 -0.46 -27.27 16.49
CA VAL A 23 0.95 -27.58 16.67
C VAL A 23 1.17 -29.08 16.60
N ARG A 24 2.18 -29.52 15.84
CA ARG A 24 2.52 -30.94 15.66
C ARG A 24 3.93 -31.25 16.18
N PRO A 25 4.17 -31.28 17.50
CA PRO A 25 5.51 -31.51 18.06
C PRO A 25 6.13 -32.83 17.56
N ALA A 26 5.31 -33.86 17.35
CA ALA A 26 5.76 -35.14 16.79
C ALA A 26 6.37 -35.05 15.38
N ALA A 27 5.92 -34.10 14.56
CA ALA A 27 6.51 -33.87 13.24
C ALA A 27 7.91 -33.25 13.36
N ILE A 28 8.12 -32.32 14.31
CA ILE A 28 9.43 -31.73 14.61
C ILE A 28 10.40 -32.81 15.10
N GLN A 29 9.92 -33.72 15.97
CA GLN A 29 10.71 -34.85 16.43
C GLN A 29 11.10 -35.79 15.27
N GLY A 30 10.18 -36.09 14.37
CA GLY A 30 10.46 -36.92 13.19
C GLY A 30 11.55 -36.31 12.30
N VAL A 31 11.59 -34.99 12.16
CA VAL A 31 12.67 -34.29 11.45
C VAL A 31 13.98 -34.35 12.22
N ALA A 32 13.97 -34.09 13.53
CA ALA A 32 15.16 -34.20 14.36
C ALA A 32 15.78 -35.60 14.27
N ASP A 33 14.97 -36.66 14.33
CA ASP A 33 15.44 -38.03 14.23
C ASP A 33 15.99 -38.38 12.85
N GLN A 34 15.39 -37.83 11.78
CA GLN A 34 15.91 -37.98 10.42
C GLN A 34 17.19 -37.18 10.19
N PHE A 35 17.37 -36.03 10.83
CA PHE A 35 18.65 -35.29 10.84
C PHE A 35 19.73 -36.08 11.59
N ARG A 36 19.42 -36.69 12.74
CA ARG A 36 20.34 -37.61 13.45
C ARG A 36 20.69 -38.84 12.64
N GLN A 37 19.72 -39.41 11.92
CA GLN A 37 19.97 -40.57 11.08
C GLN A 37 20.81 -40.18 9.86
N ALA A 38 20.52 -39.04 9.24
CA ALA A 38 21.32 -38.49 8.17
C ALA A 38 22.75 -38.19 8.62
N SER A 39 22.98 -37.65 9.83
CA SER A 39 24.33 -37.45 10.38
C SER A 39 25.16 -38.76 10.43
N LYS A 40 24.50 -39.91 10.65
CA LYS A 40 25.16 -41.22 10.81
C LYS A 40 25.49 -41.93 9.49
N ASP A 41 24.76 -41.67 8.40
CA ASP A 41 24.82 -42.46 7.15
C ASP A 41 25.52 -41.71 6.01
N SER A 42 26.85 -41.84 5.87
CA SER A 42 27.74 -40.96 5.06
C SER A 42 27.51 -40.89 3.52
N ALA A 43 26.49 -41.55 2.95
CA ALA A 43 26.42 -41.82 1.50
C ALA A 43 25.12 -41.37 0.79
N ASP A 44 24.00 -41.13 1.49
CA ASP A 44 22.70 -40.84 0.85
C ASP A 44 21.91 -39.68 1.51
N HIS A 45 22.64 -38.70 2.07
CA HIS A 45 22.08 -37.63 2.91
C HIS A 45 20.99 -36.80 2.23
N SER A 46 21.19 -36.38 0.97
CA SER A 46 20.36 -35.34 0.36
C SER A 46 18.94 -35.79 0.05
N ALA A 47 18.68 -37.10 -0.14
CA ALA A 47 17.32 -37.61 -0.37
C ALA A 47 16.56 -37.78 0.96
N ALA A 48 17.22 -38.31 1.99
CA ALA A 48 16.65 -38.45 3.33
C ALA A 48 16.30 -37.09 3.95
N LEU A 49 17.19 -36.10 3.84
CA LEU A 49 16.99 -34.73 4.32
C LEU A 49 15.87 -33.98 3.57
N ARG A 50 15.76 -34.14 2.25
CA ARG A 50 14.66 -33.55 1.45
C ARG A 50 13.30 -34.14 1.78
N ASN A 51 13.23 -35.45 2.02
CA ASN A 51 12.00 -36.11 2.43
C ASN A 51 11.59 -35.71 3.87
N ALA A 52 12.57 -35.48 4.75
CA ALA A 52 12.34 -35.02 6.12
C ALA A 52 11.72 -33.62 6.18
N THR A 53 12.35 -32.68 5.50
CA THR A 53 11.96 -31.26 5.52
C THR A 53 10.61 -31.01 4.82
N ALA A 54 10.20 -31.90 3.91
CA ALA A 54 8.90 -31.84 3.26
C ALA A 54 7.72 -31.98 4.23
N VAL A 55 7.88 -32.68 5.36
CA VAL A 55 6.82 -32.91 6.36
C VAL A 55 6.48 -31.64 7.16
N LEU A 56 7.40 -30.66 7.21
CA LEU A 56 7.23 -29.43 8.00
C LEU A 56 6.27 -28.41 7.37
N GLY A 57 5.97 -28.54 6.07
CA GLY A 57 5.18 -27.56 5.29
C GLY A 57 3.65 -27.64 5.43
N GLY A 58 3.12 -28.11 6.56
CA GLY A 58 1.70 -28.50 6.66
C GLY A 58 0.97 -28.23 7.98
N GLY A 59 1.36 -27.21 8.74
CA GLY A 59 0.69 -26.86 10.00
C GLY A 59 1.31 -27.56 11.20
N THR A 60 2.60 -27.29 11.45
CA THR A 60 3.35 -27.75 12.63
C THR A 60 3.48 -26.67 13.69
N TRP A 61 3.47 -25.40 13.27
CA TRP A 61 3.28 -24.15 14.04
C TRP A 61 2.99 -23.05 13.00
N THR A 62 2.03 -22.16 13.24
CA THR A 62 1.63 -21.13 12.24
C THR A 62 1.99 -19.73 12.72
N GLY A 63 2.79 -19.01 11.92
CA GLY A 63 3.15 -17.62 12.16
C GLY A 63 4.44 -17.21 11.41
N PRO A 64 4.65 -15.92 11.10
CA PRO A 64 5.72 -15.47 10.20
C PRO A 64 7.13 -15.96 10.58
N GLN A 65 7.37 -16.14 11.89
CA GLN A 65 8.64 -16.59 12.44
C GLN A 65 8.84 -18.10 12.28
N ALA A 66 7.77 -18.88 12.43
CA ALA A 66 7.83 -20.32 12.22
C ALA A 66 7.88 -20.69 10.74
N ASP A 67 7.17 -19.95 9.87
CA ASP A 67 7.26 -20.16 8.43
C ASP A 67 8.68 -19.90 7.93
N ALA A 68 9.29 -18.79 8.37
CA ALA A 68 10.68 -18.48 8.06
C ALA A 68 11.64 -19.57 8.57
N PHE A 69 11.42 -20.07 9.79
CA PHE A 69 12.20 -21.17 10.35
C PHE A 69 12.09 -22.46 9.51
N PHE A 70 10.87 -22.89 9.19
CA PHE A 70 10.65 -24.14 8.46
C PHE A 70 11.10 -24.05 7.00
N ASP A 71 10.96 -22.89 6.36
CA ASP A 71 11.51 -22.62 5.02
C ASP A 71 13.05 -22.66 5.03
N TYR A 72 13.68 -22.24 6.11
CA TYR A 72 15.13 -22.34 6.27
C TYR A 72 15.60 -23.77 6.46
N VAL A 73 14.94 -24.52 7.35
CA VAL A 73 15.21 -25.94 7.58
C VAL A 73 15.08 -26.74 6.28
N LYS A 74 14.13 -26.37 5.41
CA LYS A 74 13.97 -26.94 4.06
C LYS A 74 15.16 -26.69 3.14
N LYS A 75 15.67 -25.45 3.12
CA LYS A 75 16.87 -25.08 2.34
C LYS A 75 18.12 -25.82 2.80
N ILE A 76 18.23 -26.14 4.09
CA ILE A 76 19.34 -26.94 4.63
C ILE A 76 19.30 -28.38 4.09
N GLY A 77 18.12 -28.98 3.96
CA GLY A 77 17.98 -30.31 3.40
C GLY A 77 18.39 -30.40 1.92
N ASP A 78 18.26 -29.31 1.18
CA ASP A 78 18.68 -29.20 -0.22
C ASP A 78 20.20 -29.02 -0.39
N ALA A 79 20.90 -28.48 0.62
CA ALA A 79 22.33 -28.16 0.58
C ALA A 79 23.26 -29.35 0.92
N GLY A 80 22.74 -30.57 0.91
CA GLY A 80 23.46 -31.77 1.35
C GLY A 80 24.73 -32.05 0.53
N GLN A 81 25.90 -31.72 1.10
CA GLN A 81 27.15 -32.43 0.81
C GLN A 81 28.34 -32.28 1.79
N LYS A 82 28.29 -31.50 2.89
CA LYS A 82 29.46 -31.37 3.81
C LYS A 82 29.14 -31.06 5.28
N VAL A 83 28.30 -31.86 5.94
CA VAL A 83 27.83 -31.50 7.28
C VAL A 83 27.51 -32.76 8.09
N ASN A 84 28.46 -33.30 8.85
CA ASN A 84 28.13 -34.37 9.82
C ASN A 84 28.00 -33.77 11.23
N ASP A 85 29.02 -33.08 11.71
CA ASP A 85 29.06 -32.60 13.10
C ASP A 85 27.97 -31.56 13.44
N HIS A 86 27.59 -30.72 12.47
CA HIS A 86 26.57 -29.69 12.66
C HIS A 86 25.14 -30.22 12.49
N LEU A 87 24.92 -31.35 11.81
CA LEU A 87 23.58 -31.96 11.72
C LEU A 87 23.12 -32.54 13.06
N ASP A 88 24.03 -33.10 13.85
CA ASP A 88 23.71 -33.60 15.19
C ASP A 88 23.40 -32.46 16.18
N GLU A 89 24.11 -31.33 16.09
CA GLU A 89 23.82 -30.13 16.88
C GLU A 89 22.43 -29.56 16.54
N VAL A 90 22.14 -29.39 15.24
CA VAL A 90 20.81 -28.95 14.77
C VAL A 90 19.71 -29.90 15.20
N ALA A 91 19.94 -31.21 15.13
CA ALA A 91 18.95 -32.19 15.55
C ALA A 91 18.65 -32.16 17.06
N ASN A 92 19.66 -31.86 17.89
CA ASN A 92 19.49 -31.73 19.34
C ASN A 92 18.72 -30.47 19.71
N GLU A 93 18.97 -29.35 19.05
CA GLU A 93 18.20 -28.11 19.23
C GLU A 93 16.75 -28.26 18.74
N LEU A 94 16.52 -28.98 17.64
CA LEU A 94 15.17 -29.30 17.17
C LEU A 94 14.39 -30.17 18.17
N GLY A 95 15.05 -31.13 18.83
CA GLY A 95 14.43 -31.91 19.91
C GLY A 95 14.11 -31.07 21.14
N THR A 96 14.96 -30.10 21.48
CA THR A 96 14.72 -29.15 22.58
C THR A 96 13.52 -28.25 22.28
N LEU A 97 13.46 -27.72 21.05
CA LEU A 97 12.32 -26.92 20.57
C LEU A 97 11.01 -27.70 20.63
N GLN A 98 11.03 -28.96 20.17
CA GLN A 98 9.87 -29.83 20.23
C GLN A 98 9.34 -29.97 21.67
N SER A 99 10.23 -30.25 22.62
CA SER A 99 9.86 -30.42 24.02
C SER A 99 9.28 -29.13 24.63
N PHE A 100 9.81 -27.97 24.21
CA PHE A 100 9.31 -26.66 24.60
C PHE A 100 7.91 -26.39 24.05
N LEU A 101 7.68 -26.67 22.76
CA LEU A 101 6.40 -26.43 22.10
C LEU A 101 5.30 -27.38 22.59
N ASP A 102 5.63 -28.66 22.85
CA ASP A 102 4.70 -29.62 23.47
C ASP A 102 4.26 -29.16 24.86
N ARG A 103 5.19 -28.66 25.68
CA ARG A 103 4.88 -28.10 27.00
C ARG A 103 4.01 -26.86 26.88
N THR A 104 4.36 -25.94 25.98
CA THR A 104 3.61 -24.71 25.73
C THR A 104 2.17 -25.00 25.31
N GLN A 105 1.98 -25.98 24.42
CA GLN A 105 0.65 -26.40 23.96
C GLN A 105 -0.21 -26.91 25.13
N LYS A 106 0.35 -27.77 25.99
CA LYS A 106 -0.34 -28.29 27.18
C LYS A 106 -0.66 -27.18 28.19
N GLU A 107 0.27 -26.26 28.42
CA GLU A 107 0.06 -25.13 29.33
C GLU A 107 -1.04 -24.19 28.83
N VAL A 108 -1.09 -23.88 27.53
CA VAL A 108 -2.15 -23.05 26.95
C VAL A 108 -3.52 -23.74 27.03
N GLN A 109 -3.59 -25.04 26.73
CA GLN A 109 -4.83 -25.82 26.89
C GLN A 109 -5.31 -25.82 28.36
N GLN A 110 -4.39 -26.04 29.30
CA GLN A 110 -4.71 -25.99 30.73
C GLN A 110 -5.22 -24.62 31.16
N LEU A 111 -4.57 -23.53 30.71
CA LEU A 111 -5.00 -22.16 31.00
C LEU A 111 -6.41 -21.86 30.48
N ARG A 112 -6.73 -22.32 29.27
CA ARG A 112 -8.08 -22.23 28.71
C ARG A 112 -9.07 -23.02 29.57
N ASP A 113 -8.78 -24.27 29.87
CA ASP A 113 -9.70 -25.16 30.58
C ASP A 113 -9.96 -24.69 32.02
N ASP A 114 -8.93 -24.21 32.70
CA ASP A 114 -9.04 -23.61 34.03
C ASP A 114 -9.90 -22.33 34.02
N ALA A 115 -9.68 -21.47 33.02
CA ALA A 115 -10.47 -20.25 32.86
C ALA A 115 -11.92 -20.56 32.51
N HIS A 116 -12.16 -21.53 31.62
CA HIS A 116 -13.49 -21.99 31.23
C HIS A 116 -14.24 -22.54 32.44
N GLY A 117 -13.63 -23.47 33.19
CA GLY A 117 -14.25 -24.05 34.38
C GLY A 117 -14.53 -23.02 35.48
N LYS A 118 -13.64 -22.03 35.66
CA LYS A 118 -13.86 -20.93 36.59
C LYS A 118 -15.03 -20.05 36.17
N ILE A 119 -15.11 -19.66 34.89
CA ILE A 119 -16.21 -18.85 34.36
C ILE A 119 -17.54 -19.61 34.43
N GLU A 120 -17.54 -20.89 34.09
CA GLU A 120 -18.73 -21.74 34.18
C GLU A 120 -19.24 -21.84 35.62
N GLY A 121 -18.35 -22.06 36.59
CA GLY A 121 -18.71 -22.08 38.02
C GLY A 121 -19.27 -20.73 38.51
N MET A 122 -18.66 -19.61 38.09
CA MET A 122 -19.15 -18.27 38.41
C MET A 122 -20.54 -18.01 37.80
N ASN A 123 -20.73 -18.40 36.53
CA ASN A 123 -22.02 -18.28 35.83
C ASN A 123 -23.11 -19.12 36.50
N GLN A 124 -22.83 -20.35 36.95
CA GLN A 124 -23.80 -21.19 37.66
C GLN A 124 -24.20 -20.58 39.02
N GLN A 125 -23.24 -20.03 39.76
CA GLN A 125 -23.51 -19.34 41.04
C GLN A 125 -24.34 -18.07 40.82
N ALA A 126 -23.99 -17.26 39.83
CA ALA A 126 -24.71 -16.04 39.50
C ALA A 126 -26.12 -16.34 39.01
N GLN A 127 -26.32 -17.39 38.20
CA GLN A 127 -27.65 -17.81 37.76
C GLN A 127 -28.50 -18.28 38.94
N SER A 128 -27.95 -19.09 39.85
CA SER A 128 -28.67 -19.55 41.04
C SER A 128 -29.07 -18.38 41.96
N ALA A 129 -28.19 -17.39 42.11
CA ALA A 129 -28.46 -16.18 42.89
C ALA A 129 -29.50 -15.28 42.20
N ALA A 130 -29.45 -15.15 40.88
CA ALA A 130 -30.44 -14.41 40.08
C ALA A 130 -31.83 -15.05 40.15
N ASP A 131 -31.91 -16.38 40.06
CA ASP A 131 -33.17 -17.13 40.18
C ASP A 131 -33.77 -16.99 41.58
N ALA A 132 -32.94 -17.04 42.63
CA ALA A 132 -33.38 -16.80 44.01
C ALA A 132 -33.87 -15.36 44.23
N ALA A 133 -33.17 -14.37 43.66
CA ALA A 133 -33.60 -12.97 43.71
C ALA A 133 -34.91 -12.75 42.94
N GLN A 134 -35.09 -13.43 41.80
CA GLN A 134 -36.33 -13.40 41.04
C GLN A 134 -37.49 -14.01 41.83
N ALA A 135 -37.28 -15.15 42.50
CA ALA A 135 -38.30 -15.76 43.36
C ALA A 135 -38.72 -14.86 44.53
N GLN A 136 -37.80 -14.05 45.09
CA GLN A 136 -38.13 -13.05 46.10
C GLN A 136 -38.97 -11.90 45.51
N LEU A 137 -38.61 -11.40 44.33
CA LEU A 137 -39.40 -10.38 43.62
C LEU A 137 -40.82 -10.90 43.31
N ASP A 138 -40.95 -12.14 42.85
CA ASP A 138 -42.24 -12.77 42.55
C ASP A 138 -43.08 -12.95 43.83
N ALA A 139 -42.46 -13.30 44.96
CA ALA A 139 -43.13 -13.41 46.25
C ALA A 139 -43.64 -12.05 46.79
N VAL A 140 -42.86 -10.98 46.57
CA VAL A 140 -43.26 -9.60 46.88
C VAL A 140 -44.41 -9.16 45.98
N ALA A 141 -44.32 -9.44 44.68
CA ALA A 141 -45.38 -9.13 43.71
C ALA A 141 -46.70 -9.89 44.01
N ALA A 142 -46.61 -11.09 44.59
CA ALA A 142 -47.74 -11.89 45.02
C ALA A 142 -48.28 -11.54 46.43
N HIS A 143 -47.76 -10.48 47.08
CA HIS A 143 -48.16 -10.04 48.42
C HIS A 143 -48.10 -11.12 49.51
N LYS A 144 -47.13 -12.04 49.45
CA LYS A 144 -46.95 -13.06 50.50
C LYS A 144 -46.52 -12.41 51.82
N GLU A 145 -47.14 -12.83 52.92
CA GLU A 145 -46.88 -12.30 54.26
C GLU A 145 -45.42 -12.58 54.69
N GLY A 146 -44.68 -11.54 55.07
CA GLY A 146 -43.25 -11.62 55.42
C GLY A 146 -42.26 -11.55 54.25
N ALA A 147 -42.71 -11.35 53.00
CA ALA A 147 -41.82 -11.22 51.84
C ALA A 147 -41.09 -9.85 51.81
N ALA A 148 -39.78 -9.87 51.55
CA ALA A 148 -38.93 -8.69 51.41
C ALA A 148 -38.22 -8.69 50.04
N PRO A 149 -37.94 -7.51 49.44
CA PRO A 149 -37.23 -7.43 48.17
C PRO A 149 -35.77 -7.89 48.31
N PRO A 150 -35.16 -8.47 47.25
CA PRO A 150 -33.78 -8.91 47.28
C PRO A 150 -32.82 -7.72 47.40
N ALA A 151 -31.66 -7.95 48.01
CA ALA A 151 -30.61 -6.93 48.16
C ALA A 151 -29.98 -6.48 46.82
N LYS A 152 -29.99 -7.36 45.80
CA LYS A 152 -29.59 -7.06 44.42
C LYS A 152 -30.62 -7.61 43.46
N THR A 153 -30.91 -6.89 42.38
CA THR A 153 -31.80 -7.40 41.33
C THR A 153 -31.10 -8.52 40.54
N PRO A 154 -31.85 -9.42 39.87
CA PRO A 154 -31.27 -10.41 38.96
C PRO A 154 -30.30 -9.78 37.94
N ASP A 155 -30.68 -8.64 37.34
CA ASP A 155 -29.85 -7.95 36.34
C ASP A 155 -28.54 -7.40 36.94
N GLN A 156 -28.56 -6.91 38.19
CA GLN A 156 -27.35 -6.45 38.89
C GLN A 156 -26.40 -7.61 39.19
N ILE A 157 -26.94 -8.76 39.62
CA ILE A 157 -26.15 -9.97 39.87
C ILE A 157 -25.48 -10.46 38.59
N ILE A 158 -26.21 -10.49 37.47
CA ILE A 158 -25.66 -10.89 36.16
C ILE A 158 -24.62 -9.89 35.66
N ALA A 159 -24.86 -8.57 35.79
CA ALA A 159 -23.91 -7.56 35.35
C ALA A 159 -22.57 -7.61 36.13
N GLU A 160 -22.62 -7.76 37.46
CA GLU A 160 -21.43 -7.92 38.29
C GLU A 160 -20.67 -9.21 37.94
N ASN A 161 -21.41 -10.30 37.70
CA ASN A 161 -20.82 -11.57 37.28
C ASN A 161 -20.13 -11.45 35.90
N THR A 162 -20.75 -10.78 34.93
CA THR A 162 -20.15 -10.53 33.60
C THR A 162 -18.85 -9.73 33.72
N GLN A 163 -18.79 -8.74 34.61
CA GLN A 163 -17.56 -7.99 34.85
C GLN A 163 -16.46 -8.87 35.46
N ALA A 164 -16.83 -9.71 36.44
CA ALA A 164 -15.89 -10.61 37.11
C ALA A 164 -15.39 -11.71 36.15
N THR A 165 -16.25 -12.31 35.33
CA THR A 165 -15.86 -13.32 34.33
C THR A 165 -15.05 -12.70 33.18
N SER A 166 -15.34 -11.45 32.78
CA SER A 166 -14.52 -10.73 31.80
C SER A 166 -13.08 -10.54 32.29
N ALA A 167 -12.88 -10.26 33.59
CA ALA A 167 -11.54 -10.15 34.17
C ALA A 167 -10.79 -11.51 34.14
N VAL A 168 -11.49 -12.61 34.42
CA VAL A 168 -10.91 -13.97 34.30
C VAL A 168 -10.51 -14.29 32.86
N ALA A 169 -11.36 -13.94 31.88
CA ALA A 169 -11.07 -14.16 30.46
C ALA A 169 -9.88 -13.31 29.98
N SER A 170 -9.79 -12.04 30.39
CA SER A 170 -8.65 -11.17 30.04
C SER A 170 -7.33 -11.67 30.63
N GLU A 171 -7.35 -12.12 31.88
CA GLU A 171 -6.17 -12.69 32.55
C GLU A 171 -5.69 -13.95 31.81
N ALA A 172 -6.61 -14.86 31.49
CA ALA A 172 -6.29 -16.07 30.72
C ALA A 172 -5.73 -15.72 29.34
N ALA A 173 -6.32 -14.75 28.63
CA ALA A 173 -5.85 -14.28 27.33
C ALA A 173 -4.46 -13.65 27.39
N SER A 174 -4.12 -12.97 28.49
CA SER A 174 -2.77 -12.41 28.73
C SER A 174 -1.76 -13.53 28.96
N GLN A 175 -2.06 -14.46 29.86
CA GLN A 175 -1.16 -15.58 30.17
C GLN A 175 -0.91 -16.46 28.95
N ILE A 176 -1.94 -16.72 28.13
CA ILE A 176 -1.78 -17.44 26.85
C ILE A 176 -0.88 -16.65 25.90
N SER A 177 -1.04 -15.33 25.80
CA SER A 177 -0.18 -14.48 24.97
C SER A 177 1.29 -14.53 25.39
N ASP A 178 1.58 -14.57 26.70
CA ASP A 178 2.95 -14.69 27.20
C ASP A 178 3.58 -16.02 26.80
N LYS A 179 2.81 -17.11 26.85
CA LYS A 179 3.24 -18.45 26.40
C LYS A 179 3.53 -18.48 24.90
N LEU A 180 2.69 -17.84 24.08
CA LEU A 180 2.90 -17.71 22.64
C LEU A 180 4.17 -16.90 22.32
N ASN A 181 4.40 -15.81 23.05
CA ASN A 181 5.61 -15.00 22.90
C ASN A 181 6.88 -15.76 23.29
N ALA A 182 6.84 -16.55 24.36
CA ALA A 182 7.95 -17.40 24.77
C ALA A 182 8.28 -18.47 23.70
N ALA A 183 7.26 -19.08 23.09
CA ALA A 183 7.45 -20.02 21.98
C ALA A 183 8.08 -19.35 20.74
N ASN A 184 7.62 -18.16 20.40
CA ASN A 184 8.20 -17.37 19.30
C ASN A 184 9.67 -17.01 19.55
N GLN A 185 10.03 -16.65 20.79
CA GLN A 185 11.42 -16.38 21.16
C GLN A 185 12.30 -17.64 21.08
N GLU A 186 11.79 -18.79 21.49
CA GLU A 186 12.53 -20.05 21.42
C GLU A 186 12.75 -20.51 19.97
N ILE A 187 11.76 -20.29 19.09
CA ILE A 187 11.90 -20.51 17.65
C ILE A 187 13.02 -19.62 17.08
N GLN A 188 13.06 -18.33 17.46
CA GLN A 188 14.11 -17.40 17.02
C GLN A 188 15.51 -17.79 17.55
N ARG A 189 15.59 -18.31 18.79
CA ARG A 189 16.86 -18.80 19.35
C ARG A 189 17.41 -19.96 18.54
N VAL A 190 16.56 -20.94 18.22
CA VAL A 190 16.94 -22.12 17.43
C VAL A 190 17.27 -21.70 15.99
N MET A 191 16.52 -20.76 15.40
CA MET A 191 16.85 -20.16 14.10
C MET A 191 18.27 -19.58 14.07
N GLY A 192 18.66 -18.78 15.07
CA GLY A 192 19.99 -18.16 15.12
C GLY A 192 21.14 -19.16 15.21
N LEU A 193 20.92 -20.31 15.88
CA LEU A 193 21.91 -21.38 15.97
C LEU A 193 22.05 -22.15 14.65
N VAL A 194 20.92 -22.47 14.02
CA VAL A 194 20.88 -23.16 12.72
C VAL A 194 21.46 -22.28 11.59
N GLN A 195 21.51 -20.96 11.77
CA GLN A 195 22.08 -19.99 10.81
C GLN A 195 23.58 -19.73 10.95
N LYS A 196 24.25 -20.29 11.96
CA LYS A 196 25.65 -19.95 12.24
C LYS A 196 26.58 -20.63 11.22
N ASP A 197 27.31 -19.83 10.43
CA ASP A 197 28.19 -20.30 9.35
C ASP A 197 29.24 -21.32 9.83
N VAL A 198 29.36 -22.44 9.12
CA VAL A 198 30.54 -23.32 9.19
C VAL A 198 31.56 -22.80 8.19
N GLU A 199 32.76 -22.43 8.66
CA GLU A 199 33.88 -22.06 7.79
C GLU A 199 34.13 -23.17 6.75
N GLY A 200 33.99 -22.82 5.47
CA GLY A 200 34.34 -23.68 4.34
C GLY A 200 33.21 -24.49 3.69
N GLY A 201 31.93 -24.23 3.99
CA GLY A 201 30.85 -25.07 3.43
C GLY A 201 29.48 -24.45 3.15
N TYR A 202 29.24 -23.15 3.38
CA TYR A 202 27.89 -22.56 3.29
C TYR A 202 27.78 -21.24 2.50
N SER A 203 28.59 -21.03 1.47
CA SER A 203 28.57 -19.77 0.70
C SER A 203 27.34 -19.56 -0.21
N SER A 204 26.32 -20.40 -0.15
CA SER A 204 25.14 -20.32 -1.03
C SER A 204 23.78 -20.45 -0.34
N VAL A 205 23.74 -20.50 1.00
CA VAL A 205 22.48 -20.40 1.76
C VAL A 205 22.50 -19.05 2.48
N PRO A 206 21.65 -18.09 2.09
CA PRO A 206 21.64 -16.77 2.72
C PRO A 206 21.32 -16.87 4.21
N PRO A 207 22.05 -16.17 5.10
CA PRO A 207 21.68 -16.09 6.52
C PRO A 207 20.30 -15.43 6.64
N LEU A 208 19.45 -15.97 7.51
CA LEU A 208 18.13 -15.40 7.78
C LEU A 208 18.26 -14.21 8.74
N GLY A 209 18.78 -13.12 8.18
CA GLY A 209 18.69 -11.75 8.67
C GLY A 209 18.42 -10.76 7.53
N THR A 210 18.18 -11.28 6.32
CA THR A 210 17.74 -10.51 5.16
C THR A 210 16.34 -10.96 4.75
N THR A 211 15.36 -10.07 4.98
CA THR A 211 13.94 -10.10 4.55
C THR A 211 13.01 -11.15 5.15
N PRO A 212 11.80 -10.74 5.59
CA PRO A 212 10.59 -11.56 5.56
C PRO A 212 9.58 -11.06 4.51
N GLN A 213 9.28 -11.91 3.53
CA GLN A 213 7.97 -12.15 2.89
C GLN A 213 7.76 -13.68 3.02
N ALA A 214 6.59 -14.31 2.96
CA ALA A 214 5.16 -14.00 3.04
C ALA A 214 4.48 -15.36 2.78
N MET A 215 3.57 -15.82 3.65
CA MET A 215 2.80 -17.05 3.47
C MET A 215 2.00 -17.04 2.15
N LYS A 216 1.99 -18.16 1.40
CA LYS A 216 0.92 -18.48 0.43
C LYS A 216 -0.05 -19.52 1.01
N SER A 217 -1.30 -19.08 1.09
CA SER A 217 -2.58 -19.78 0.84
C SER A 217 -2.63 -21.30 0.97
N THR A 218 -3.44 -21.77 1.93
CA THR A 218 -4.09 -23.08 1.92
C THR A 218 -5.58 -22.93 2.19
N GLY A 219 -6.43 -23.54 1.36
CA GLY A 219 -7.77 -23.94 1.79
C GLY A 219 -8.92 -23.57 0.85
N GLY A 220 -9.06 -24.32 -0.25
CA GLY A 220 -10.37 -24.52 -0.85
C GLY A 220 -11.18 -25.53 -0.03
N ILE A 221 -12.45 -25.23 0.23
CA ILE A 221 -13.47 -26.22 0.58
C ILE A 221 -14.66 -26.00 -0.35
N HIS A 222 -15.00 -27.05 -1.09
CA HIS A 222 -16.18 -27.16 -1.93
C HIS A 222 -17.45 -27.41 -1.12
N GLY A 223 -18.55 -26.80 -1.57
CA GLY A 223 -19.95 -27.15 -1.31
C GLY A 223 -20.82 -26.09 -1.99
N GLY A 224 -21.29 -26.26 -3.23
CA GLY A 224 -22.47 -27.04 -3.60
C GLY A 224 -23.73 -26.43 -2.97
N GLY A 225 -24.74 -25.88 -3.65
CA GLY A 225 -25.07 -25.66 -5.05
C GLY A 225 -26.52 -25.14 -5.13
N GLY A 226 -26.91 -24.57 -6.27
CA GLY A 226 -28.31 -24.51 -6.72
C GLY A 226 -29.06 -23.16 -6.61
N GLY A 227 -29.71 -22.76 -7.71
CA GLY A 227 -31.01 -22.09 -7.65
C GLY A 227 -31.15 -20.72 -8.30
N SER A 228 -31.31 -20.71 -9.62
CA SER A 228 -31.94 -19.67 -10.45
C SER A 228 -33.29 -19.14 -9.93
N SER A 229 -33.59 -17.84 -10.08
CA SER A 229 -34.60 -17.31 -11.04
C SER A 229 -35.08 -15.89 -10.71
N HIS A 230 -35.18 -15.07 -11.77
CA HIS A 230 -36.13 -13.99 -12.09
C HIS A 230 -37.02 -13.39 -10.98
N HIS A 231 -37.05 -12.06 -10.91
CA HIS A 231 -38.29 -11.31 -11.19
C HIS A 231 -38.02 -9.87 -11.63
N SER A 232 -38.57 -9.56 -12.81
CA SER A 232 -38.82 -8.24 -13.36
C SER A 232 -39.94 -7.51 -12.60
N GLY A 233 -39.84 -6.19 -12.47
CA GLY A 233 -40.95 -5.34 -12.06
C GLY A 233 -40.61 -3.87 -12.21
N GLY A 234 -41.03 -3.26 -13.33
CA GLY A 234 -40.93 -1.83 -13.59
C GLY A 234 -42.20 -1.06 -13.18
N GLY A 235 -42.09 0.27 -13.21
CA GLY A 235 -43.15 1.27 -13.00
C GLY A 235 -42.74 2.24 -11.89
N GLY A 236 -42.59 3.56 -12.06
CA GLY A 236 -43.11 4.48 -13.07
C GLY A 236 -44.08 5.46 -12.38
N GLY A 237 -43.71 6.74 -12.24
CA GLY A 237 -44.68 7.84 -12.06
C GLY A 237 -44.37 8.91 -11.01
N GLY A 238 -43.90 10.08 -11.46
CA GLY A 238 -44.64 11.35 -11.36
C GLY A 238 -44.59 12.22 -10.08
N GLY A 239 -43.73 13.26 -10.10
CA GLY A 239 -44.13 14.68 -10.12
C GLY A 239 -44.63 15.39 -8.84
N GLY A 240 -44.03 16.56 -8.53
CA GLY A 240 -44.66 17.62 -7.74
C GLY A 240 -43.68 18.49 -6.96
N GLY A 241 -43.45 19.73 -7.41
CA GLY A 241 -42.49 20.68 -6.82
C GLY A 241 -43.02 21.53 -5.67
N GLY A 242 -42.13 22.34 -5.11
CA GLY A 242 -42.46 23.43 -4.19
C GLY A 242 -41.20 24.00 -3.51
N GLY A 243 -40.79 25.21 -3.94
CA GLY A 243 -39.70 25.95 -3.32
C GLY A 243 -40.07 26.55 -1.96
N GLY A 244 -39.06 26.78 -1.13
CA GLY A 244 -39.18 27.51 0.13
C GLY A 244 -37.79 27.86 0.66
N ALA A 245 -37.38 29.11 0.43
CA ALA A 245 -36.20 29.70 1.02
C ALA A 245 -36.38 29.88 2.54
N GLY A 246 -35.32 29.62 3.32
CA GLY A 246 -35.31 29.90 4.76
C GLY A 246 -33.98 29.60 5.43
N GLY A 247 -33.13 30.62 5.57
CA GLY A 247 -32.23 30.82 6.72
C GLY A 247 -31.12 29.80 6.97
N LEU A 248 -29.96 30.01 6.33
CA LEU A 248 -28.68 29.52 6.87
C LEU A 248 -28.32 30.33 8.12
N GLY A 249 -28.50 29.71 9.29
CA GLY A 249 -27.73 30.06 10.49
C GLY A 249 -26.41 29.26 10.51
N PRO A 250 -25.35 29.75 11.17
CA PRO A 250 -24.05 29.10 11.16
C PRO A 250 -24.07 27.87 12.07
N SER A 251 -24.44 26.72 11.52
CA SER A 251 -24.25 25.44 12.19
C SER A 251 -22.76 25.12 12.15
N GLY A 252 -22.03 25.54 13.19
CA GLY A 252 -20.71 25.03 13.50
C GLY A 252 -20.72 23.50 13.48
N GLY A 253 -19.60 22.90 13.06
CA GLY A 253 -19.44 21.45 13.05
C GLY A 253 -19.82 20.82 14.39
N PRO A 254 -20.22 19.53 14.39
CA PRO A 254 -20.67 18.86 15.61
C PRO A 254 -19.64 19.00 16.73
N PRO A 255 -20.07 19.26 17.98
CA PRO A 255 -19.16 19.28 19.11
C PRO A 255 -18.50 17.91 19.27
N VAL A 256 -17.21 17.91 19.52
CA VAL A 256 -16.45 16.73 19.93
C VAL A 256 -17.11 16.17 21.19
N GLY A 257 -17.58 14.91 21.15
CA GLY A 257 -18.16 14.24 22.33
C GLY A 257 -17.15 14.16 23.48
N GLN A 258 -17.59 13.92 24.72
CA GLN A 258 -16.67 13.72 25.84
C GLN A 258 -15.78 12.47 25.60
N PRO A 259 -14.50 12.51 26.02
CA PRO A 259 -13.62 11.35 25.90
C PRO A 259 -14.19 10.13 26.64
N PRO A 260 -14.05 8.91 26.11
CA PRO A 260 -14.34 7.68 26.84
C PRO A 260 -13.58 7.61 28.17
N GLY A 261 -14.16 7.03 29.22
CA GLY A 261 -13.62 7.13 30.59
C GLY A 261 -12.17 6.66 30.77
N ASN A 262 -11.74 5.65 30.01
CA ASN A 262 -10.35 5.19 29.96
C ASN A 262 -9.41 6.21 29.28
N VAL A 263 -9.84 6.81 28.17
CA VAL A 263 -9.06 7.82 27.44
C VAL A 263 -8.96 9.11 28.24
N GLN A 264 -10.03 9.49 28.94
CA GLN A 264 -10.05 10.66 29.81
C GLN A 264 -9.02 10.53 30.93
N GLN A 265 -8.96 9.36 31.60
CA GLN A 265 -7.99 9.09 32.67
C GLN A 265 -6.54 9.23 32.17
N TRP A 266 -6.22 8.72 30.97
CA TRP A 266 -4.88 8.86 30.39
C TRP A 266 -4.52 10.31 30.07
N ILE A 267 -5.48 11.11 29.59
CA ILE A 267 -5.27 12.54 29.31
C ILE A 267 -5.05 13.31 30.63
N GLU A 268 -5.83 13.03 31.66
CA GLU A 268 -5.72 13.67 32.99
C GLU A 268 -4.37 13.34 33.64
N GLU A 269 -3.94 12.08 33.56
CA GLU A 269 -2.65 11.61 34.07
C GLU A 269 -1.48 12.28 33.31
N ALA A 270 -1.53 12.31 31.98
CA ALA A 270 -0.53 13.00 31.17
C ALA A 270 -0.45 14.51 31.47
N ILE A 271 -1.59 15.19 31.66
CA ILE A 271 -1.61 16.62 32.03
C ILE A 271 -0.94 16.84 33.38
N LYS A 272 -1.21 15.98 34.37
CA LYS A 272 -0.61 16.08 35.71
C LYS A 272 0.91 15.96 35.65
N GLU A 273 1.44 15.03 34.86
CA GLU A 273 2.87 14.84 34.68
C GLU A 273 3.53 15.97 33.87
N LEU A 274 2.84 16.47 32.84
CA LEU A 274 3.28 17.65 32.09
C LEU A 274 3.34 18.91 32.96
N GLN A 275 2.36 19.12 33.85
CA GLN A 275 2.36 20.22 34.82
C GLN A 275 3.51 20.08 35.83
N ALA A 276 3.76 18.87 36.33
CA ALA A 276 4.88 18.60 37.22
C ALA A 276 6.24 18.87 36.54
N ALA A 277 6.32 18.68 35.22
CA ALA A 277 7.47 19.02 34.40
C ALA A 277 7.54 20.50 33.97
N GLY A 278 6.62 21.35 34.43
CA GLY A 278 6.60 22.79 34.13
C GLY A 278 6.07 23.16 32.74
N VAL A 279 5.37 22.25 32.05
CA VAL A 279 4.71 22.52 30.76
C VAL A 279 3.38 23.21 31.02
N ASN A 280 3.11 24.31 30.32
CA ASN A 280 1.88 25.09 30.47
C ASN A 280 0.69 24.40 29.79
N VAL A 281 0.05 23.47 30.50
CA VAL A 281 -1.17 22.75 30.09
C VAL A 281 -2.19 22.77 31.22
N SER A 282 -3.48 22.78 30.87
CA SER A 282 -4.59 22.88 31.83
C SER A 282 -5.70 21.86 31.53
N GLU A 283 -6.61 21.67 32.48
CA GLU A 283 -7.81 20.83 32.26
C GLU A 283 -8.69 21.34 31.08
N ALA A 284 -8.57 22.62 30.71
CA ALA A 284 -9.26 23.16 29.53
C ALA A 284 -8.75 22.55 28.22
N ASP A 285 -7.52 22.00 28.20
CA ASP A 285 -6.91 21.38 27.03
C ASP A 285 -7.38 19.92 26.81
N ILE A 286 -8.06 19.30 27.77
CA ILE A 286 -8.56 17.92 27.67
C ILE A 286 -9.41 17.72 26.41
N LYS A 287 -10.30 18.67 26.12
CA LYS A 287 -11.16 18.61 24.93
C LYS A 287 -10.38 18.73 23.63
N ASN A 288 -9.30 19.52 23.62
CA ASN A 288 -8.45 19.73 22.46
C ASN A 288 -7.58 18.51 22.19
N ILE A 289 -6.99 17.92 23.24
CA ILE A 289 -6.21 16.68 23.16
C ILE A 289 -7.11 15.52 22.72
N TRP A 290 -8.30 15.40 23.29
CA TRP A 290 -9.26 14.38 22.87
C TRP A 290 -9.69 14.55 21.41
N ALA A 291 -9.97 15.77 20.95
CA ALA A 291 -10.32 16.01 19.55
C ALA A 291 -9.21 15.52 18.59
N ILE A 292 -7.94 15.74 18.96
CA ILE A 292 -6.80 15.20 18.22
C ILE A 292 -6.82 13.66 18.25
N ILE A 293 -6.86 13.04 19.43
CA ILE A 293 -6.83 11.58 19.59
C ILE A 293 -7.99 10.90 18.86
N GLN A 294 -9.20 11.47 18.94
CA GLN A 294 -10.39 10.95 18.27
C GLN A 294 -10.19 10.88 16.75
N HIS A 295 -9.59 11.91 16.16
CA HIS A 295 -9.37 11.97 14.73
C HIS A 295 -8.12 11.23 14.25
N GLU A 296 -7.09 11.13 15.10
CA GLU A 296 -5.79 10.53 14.73
C GLU A 296 -5.73 9.03 15.00
N SER A 297 -6.32 8.55 16.09
CA SER A 297 -6.22 7.13 16.51
C SER A 297 -7.56 6.50 16.91
N GLY A 298 -8.64 7.29 16.96
CA GLY A 298 -9.93 6.83 17.47
C GLY A 298 -9.90 6.43 18.96
N GLY A 299 -8.86 6.82 19.70
CA GLY A 299 -8.65 6.42 21.10
C GLY A 299 -7.92 5.08 21.28
N ASN A 300 -7.32 4.51 20.23
CA ASN A 300 -6.56 3.26 20.31
C ASN A 300 -5.05 3.52 20.54
N PRO A 301 -4.48 3.15 21.71
CA PRO A 301 -3.06 3.35 22.01
C PRO A 301 -2.11 2.45 21.20
N HIS A 302 -2.65 1.46 20.49
CA HIS A 302 -1.90 0.63 19.54
C HIS A 302 -2.22 0.96 18.08
N ALA A 303 -2.83 2.13 17.80
CA ALA A 303 -3.05 2.58 16.43
C ALA A 303 -1.71 2.79 15.70
N ILE A 304 -1.53 2.14 14.55
CA ILE A 304 -0.35 2.29 13.69
C ILE A 304 -0.82 2.68 12.29
N ASN A 305 -0.41 3.85 11.81
CA ASN A 305 -0.71 4.29 10.45
C ASN A 305 0.32 3.71 9.45
N LEU A 306 -0.11 2.78 8.59
CA LEU A 306 0.76 2.01 7.69
C LEU A 306 0.45 2.13 6.18
N TRP A 307 -0.65 2.76 5.74
CA TRP A 307 -1.31 2.30 4.51
C TRP A 307 -1.48 3.32 3.37
N ASP A 308 -0.57 4.24 3.07
CA ASP A 308 -0.77 5.09 1.86
C ASP A 308 -0.42 4.29 0.58
N CYS A 309 -1.28 3.33 0.20
CA CYS A 309 -0.96 2.24 -0.71
C CYS A 309 -1.99 2.09 -1.83
N VAL A 310 -1.64 1.28 -2.83
CA VAL A 310 -2.43 1.00 -4.04
C VAL A 310 -2.69 -0.51 -4.14
N PRO A 311 -3.72 -0.99 -4.86
CA PRO A 311 -3.97 -2.42 -4.98
C PRO A 311 -2.86 -3.15 -5.74
N LEU A 312 -2.74 -4.47 -5.53
CA LEU A 312 -1.69 -5.30 -6.13
C LEU A 312 -1.68 -5.32 -7.67
N ASP A 313 -2.78 -5.00 -8.32
CA ASP A 313 -2.87 -4.91 -9.78
C ASP A 313 -2.19 -3.66 -10.37
N THR A 314 -1.89 -2.66 -9.54
CA THR A 314 -1.22 -1.43 -9.94
C THR A 314 0.26 -1.69 -10.19
N ALA A 315 0.76 -1.26 -11.36
CA ALA A 315 2.16 -1.41 -11.75
C ALA A 315 2.97 -0.11 -11.50
N ILE A 316 4.28 -0.23 -11.39
CA ILE A 316 5.23 0.89 -11.26
C ILE A 316 6.10 1.03 -12.51
N LEU A 317 6.38 2.27 -12.91
CA LEU A 317 7.35 2.55 -13.97
C LEU A 317 8.76 2.58 -13.39
N THR A 318 9.65 1.72 -13.88
CA THR A 318 11.07 1.71 -13.50
C THR A 318 11.98 1.84 -14.73
N GLN A 319 13.29 2.00 -14.51
CA GLN A 319 14.28 1.92 -15.61
C GLN A 319 14.27 0.55 -16.33
N ARG A 320 13.79 -0.51 -15.68
CA ARG A 320 13.62 -1.84 -16.27
C ARG A 320 12.32 -1.99 -17.08
N GLY A 321 11.44 -0.99 -17.03
CA GLY A 321 10.09 -1.03 -17.61
C GLY A 321 9.01 -1.08 -16.53
N TRP A 322 7.81 -1.52 -16.93
CA TRP A 322 6.69 -1.73 -16.02
C TRP A 322 6.90 -2.98 -15.19
N LEU A 323 6.84 -2.83 -13.87
CA LEU A 323 6.96 -3.94 -12.92
C LEU A 323 5.69 -4.03 -12.06
N LYS A 324 5.31 -5.25 -11.71
CA LYS A 324 4.29 -5.54 -10.69
C LYS A 324 4.90 -5.51 -9.30
N HIS A 325 4.04 -5.40 -8.29
CA HIS A 325 4.40 -5.30 -6.87
C HIS A 325 5.38 -6.38 -6.36
N ASP A 326 5.41 -7.57 -6.96
CA ASP A 326 6.25 -8.71 -6.61
C ASP A 326 7.58 -8.77 -7.40
N GLU A 327 7.72 -7.95 -8.44
CA GLU A 327 8.92 -7.83 -9.28
C GLU A 327 9.83 -6.66 -8.88
N VAL A 328 9.30 -5.72 -8.08
CA VAL A 328 10.03 -4.54 -7.60
C VAL A 328 11.01 -4.93 -6.51
N VAL A 329 12.25 -4.44 -6.63
CA VAL A 329 13.27 -4.60 -5.60
C VAL A 329 13.76 -3.25 -5.09
N VAL A 330 14.21 -3.22 -3.83
CA VAL A 330 14.86 -2.02 -3.27
C VAL A 330 16.11 -1.69 -4.09
N GLY A 331 16.28 -0.42 -4.45
CA GLY A 331 17.33 0.08 -5.33
C GLY A 331 16.88 0.30 -6.79
N ASP A 332 15.74 -0.26 -7.22
CA ASP A 332 15.15 0.11 -8.51
C ASP A 332 14.89 1.62 -8.56
N ARG A 333 15.04 2.23 -9.73
CA ARG A 333 14.76 3.66 -9.92
C ARG A 333 13.44 3.86 -10.65
N THR A 334 12.57 4.69 -10.07
CA THR A 334 11.28 5.11 -10.62
C THR A 334 11.27 6.61 -10.91
N ILE A 335 10.28 7.09 -11.65
CA ILE A 335 10.08 8.51 -11.91
C ILE A 335 9.26 9.10 -10.76
N GLY A 336 9.82 10.09 -10.06
CA GLY A 336 9.15 10.86 -9.01
C GLY A 336 9.16 12.34 -9.36
N PHE A 337 8.29 13.13 -8.75
CA PHE A 337 8.23 14.58 -8.90
C PHE A 337 9.10 15.28 -7.87
N ASN A 338 10.03 16.10 -8.35
CA ASN A 338 10.86 16.94 -7.51
C ASN A 338 10.18 18.30 -7.33
N PRO A 339 9.70 18.63 -6.10
CA PRO A 339 8.99 19.89 -5.85
C PRO A 339 9.89 21.12 -5.98
N ALA A 340 11.22 20.97 -5.89
CA ALA A 340 12.15 22.09 -6.03
C ALA A 340 12.35 22.50 -7.49
N THR A 341 12.38 21.54 -8.42
CA THR A 341 12.56 21.80 -9.86
C THR A 341 11.22 21.89 -10.60
N GLY A 342 10.14 21.35 -10.03
CA GLY A 342 8.84 21.20 -10.69
C GLY A 342 8.86 20.18 -11.83
N ARG A 343 9.87 19.31 -11.87
CA ARG A 343 10.09 18.30 -12.91
C ARG A 343 10.07 16.90 -12.33
N SER A 344 9.87 15.91 -13.21
CA SER A 344 9.97 14.51 -12.82
C SER A 344 11.41 14.00 -12.99
N GLU A 345 11.94 13.25 -12.04
CA GLU A 345 13.34 12.81 -12.01
C GLU A 345 13.43 11.34 -11.57
N TRP A 346 14.54 10.68 -11.92
CA TRP A 346 14.80 9.31 -11.47
C TRP A 346 15.16 9.27 -9.98
N THR A 347 14.27 8.71 -9.16
CA THR A 347 14.46 8.52 -7.72
C THR A 347 14.61 7.03 -7.40
N PRO A 348 15.54 6.64 -6.50
CA PRO A 348 15.63 5.27 -6.04
C PRO A 348 14.44 4.90 -5.15
N ILE A 349 14.02 3.64 -5.25
CA ILE A 349 13.07 3.00 -4.36
C ILE A 349 13.84 2.50 -3.14
N THR A 350 13.53 3.06 -1.99
CA THR A 350 14.19 2.72 -0.71
C THR A 350 13.42 1.64 0.05
N ARG A 351 12.14 1.41 -0.29
CA ARG A 351 11.29 0.44 0.41
C ARG A 351 10.13 -0.03 -0.46
N VAL A 352 9.72 -1.27 -0.28
CA VAL A 352 8.50 -1.88 -0.83
C VAL A 352 7.75 -2.54 0.33
N VAL A 353 6.45 -2.28 0.46
CA VAL A 353 5.61 -2.82 1.54
C VAL A 353 4.31 -3.36 0.96
N HIS A 354 3.85 -4.48 1.52
CA HIS A 354 2.57 -5.10 1.22
C HIS A 354 1.74 -5.18 2.50
N HIS A 355 0.44 -4.97 2.37
CA HIS A 355 -0.52 -5.14 3.45
C HIS A 355 -1.74 -5.89 2.95
N ALA A 356 -2.27 -6.78 3.78
CA ALA A 356 -3.46 -7.56 3.46
C ALA A 356 -4.73 -6.81 3.86
N ASP A 357 -5.81 -7.00 3.10
CA ASP A 357 -7.16 -6.53 3.44
C ASP A 357 -7.23 -5.03 3.83
N ALA A 358 -6.79 -4.12 2.96
CA ALA A 358 -6.93 -2.68 3.17
C ALA A 358 -8.24 -2.15 2.60
N PRO A 359 -8.89 -1.14 3.21
CA PRO A 359 -10.00 -0.44 2.59
C PRO A 359 -9.53 0.32 1.34
N LEU A 360 -10.33 0.26 0.28
CA LEU A 360 -10.05 0.91 -0.99
C LEU A 360 -11.15 1.91 -1.35
N VAL A 361 -10.71 3.02 -1.94
CA VAL A 361 -11.55 4.04 -2.55
C VAL A 361 -11.07 4.29 -3.97
N ARG A 362 -12.02 4.51 -4.88
CA ARG A 362 -11.75 4.86 -6.26
C ARG A 362 -12.00 6.35 -6.45
N LEU A 363 -10.97 7.08 -6.81
CA LEU A 363 -11.02 8.48 -7.19
C LEU A 363 -11.12 8.55 -8.71
N HIS A 364 -12.22 9.06 -9.27
CA HIS A 364 -12.46 8.96 -10.71
C HIS A 364 -13.26 10.11 -11.33
N ASN A 365 -13.21 10.16 -12.66
CA ASN A 365 -14.11 10.91 -13.53
C ASN A 365 -14.27 10.18 -14.87
N SER A 366 -14.94 10.79 -15.85
CA SER A 366 -15.16 10.17 -17.17
C SER A 366 -13.89 9.94 -18.01
N ARG A 367 -12.71 10.40 -17.57
CA ARG A 367 -11.46 10.40 -18.35
C ARG A 367 -10.23 9.89 -17.59
N TRP A 368 -10.35 9.59 -16.30
CA TRP A 368 -9.26 9.13 -15.45
C TRP A 368 -9.82 8.54 -14.15
N HIS A 369 -9.15 7.51 -13.64
CA HIS A 369 -9.35 6.99 -12.30
C HIS A 369 -8.05 6.51 -11.68
N ALA A 370 -8.07 6.41 -10.35
CA ALA A 370 -7.13 5.63 -9.57
C ALA A 370 -7.84 5.01 -8.35
N THR A 371 -7.52 3.75 -8.06
CA THR A 371 -7.98 3.03 -6.87
C THR A 371 -6.84 3.01 -5.85
N THR A 372 -7.12 3.49 -4.65
CA THR A 372 -6.10 3.67 -3.60
C THR A 372 -6.72 3.48 -2.22
N THR A 373 -5.90 3.38 -1.19
CA THR A 373 -6.39 3.50 0.18
C THR A 373 -6.87 4.95 0.47
N PRO A 374 -7.81 5.16 1.42
CA PRO A 374 -8.33 6.50 1.74
C PRO A 374 -7.27 7.54 2.09
N ASN A 375 -6.18 7.11 2.72
CA ASN A 375 -5.05 7.95 3.13
C ASN A 375 -3.98 8.15 2.04
N HIS A 376 -4.12 7.52 0.87
CA HIS A 376 -3.14 7.64 -0.22
C HIS A 376 -2.88 9.09 -0.64
N LYS A 377 -1.63 9.47 -0.85
CA LYS A 377 -1.22 10.87 -1.03
C LYS A 377 -1.08 11.25 -2.49
N TRP A 378 -1.41 12.50 -2.80
CA TRP A 378 -1.32 13.09 -4.14
C TRP A 378 -0.60 14.44 -4.09
N VAL A 379 0.22 14.72 -5.10
CA VAL A 379 0.81 16.05 -5.29
C VAL A 379 -0.30 17.04 -5.68
N ASN A 380 -0.44 18.11 -4.92
CA ASN A 380 -1.51 19.09 -5.02
C ASN A 380 -0.98 20.52 -5.22
N LEU A 381 -1.55 21.22 -6.19
CA LEU A 381 -1.33 22.64 -6.46
C LEU A 381 -2.65 23.43 -6.28
N PRO A 382 -3.11 23.62 -5.03
CA PRO A 382 -4.47 24.06 -4.76
C PRO A 382 -4.76 25.45 -5.31
N ARG A 383 -6.03 25.69 -5.65
CA ARG A 383 -6.53 27.03 -5.95
C ARG A 383 -6.58 27.86 -4.65
N ARG A 384 -5.92 29.01 -4.65
CA ARG A 384 -5.93 29.99 -3.55
C ARG A 384 -6.79 31.20 -3.95
N HIS A 385 -7.47 31.79 -2.96
CA HIS A 385 -8.15 33.07 -3.13
C HIS A 385 -7.19 34.17 -2.69
N VAL A 386 -6.92 35.11 -3.59
CA VAL A 386 -6.05 36.26 -3.32
C VAL A 386 -6.91 37.52 -3.35
N LEU A 387 -6.75 38.33 -2.31
CA LEU A 387 -7.36 39.66 -2.25
C LEU A 387 -6.42 40.65 -2.92
N GLY A 388 -6.94 41.40 -3.88
CA GLY A 388 -6.24 42.53 -4.47
C GLY A 388 -6.01 43.64 -3.43
N PRO A 389 -5.20 44.66 -3.76
CA PRO A 389 -4.99 45.81 -2.87
C PRO A 389 -6.33 46.51 -2.59
N ALA A 390 -6.60 46.81 -1.32
CA ALA A 390 -7.76 47.58 -0.92
C ALA A 390 -7.57 49.05 -1.32
N GLY A 391 -8.52 49.61 -2.07
CA GLY A 391 -8.55 51.04 -2.36
C GLY A 391 -9.16 51.84 -1.20
N PRO A 392 -9.02 53.18 -1.18
CA PRO A 392 -9.61 54.03 -0.14
C PRO A 392 -11.15 53.96 -0.08
N THR A 393 -11.79 53.57 -1.18
CA THR A 393 -13.26 53.56 -1.35
C THR A 393 -13.79 52.30 -2.04
N THR A 394 -12.96 51.27 -2.27
CA THR A 394 -13.37 50.04 -2.97
C THR A 394 -12.93 48.79 -2.21
N CYS A 395 -13.85 47.83 -2.08
CA CYS A 395 -13.55 46.52 -1.52
C CYS A 395 -12.49 45.82 -2.39
N PRO A 396 -11.50 45.13 -1.77
CA PRO A 396 -10.47 44.42 -2.51
C PRO A 396 -11.08 43.34 -3.42
N GLU A 397 -10.69 43.34 -4.69
CA GLU A 397 -11.13 42.33 -5.65
C GLU A 397 -10.63 40.95 -5.23
N GLN A 398 -11.55 39.98 -5.15
CA GLN A 398 -11.18 38.57 -4.98
C GLN A 398 -10.83 37.96 -6.33
N ARG A 399 -9.61 37.45 -6.48
CA ARG A 399 -9.18 36.68 -7.66
C ARG A 399 -8.73 35.29 -7.25
N ASN A 400 -8.92 34.34 -8.15
CA ASN A 400 -8.43 32.98 -7.98
C ASN A 400 -7.02 32.90 -8.57
N GLU A 401 -6.07 32.46 -7.75
CA GLU A 401 -4.71 32.13 -8.19
C GLU A 401 -4.42 30.66 -7.94
N TYR A 402 -3.47 30.10 -8.68
CA TYR A 402 -3.03 28.72 -8.48
C TYR A 402 -1.73 28.71 -7.70
N SER A 403 -1.68 27.88 -6.65
CA SER A 403 -0.43 27.64 -5.93
C SER A 403 0.64 27.15 -6.90
N THR A 404 1.82 27.76 -6.86
CA THR A 404 3.03 27.24 -7.50
C THR A 404 3.83 26.34 -6.56
N GLU A 405 3.56 26.42 -5.26
CA GLU A 405 4.15 25.57 -4.23
C GLU A 405 3.38 24.24 -4.14
N PRO A 406 4.07 23.10 -4.34
CA PRO A 406 3.48 21.77 -4.19
C PRO A 406 3.15 21.47 -2.72
N SER A 407 2.03 20.78 -2.51
CA SER A 407 1.62 20.22 -1.23
C SER A 407 1.11 18.79 -1.42
N PHE A 408 0.82 18.05 -0.35
CA PHE A 408 0.18 16.74 -0.44
C PHE A 408 -1.26 16.80 0.06
N VAL A 409 -2.15 16.04 -0.59
CA VAL A 409 -3.53 15.80 -0.16
C VAL A 409 -3.81 14.30 -0.15
N ARG A 410 -4.57 13.81 0.83
CA ARG A 410 -4.98 12.40 0.90
C ARG A 410 -6.18 12.16 -0.01
N THR A 411 -6.35 10.95 -0.53
CA THR A 411 -7.46 10.59 -1.44
C THR A 411 -8.83 10.96 -0.85
N GLN A 412 -9.06 10.64 0.42
CA GLN A 412 -10.32 10.95 1.12
C GLN A 412 -10.55 12.44 1.35
N ASP A 413 -9.49 13.25 1.32
CA ASP A 413 -9.51 14.68 1.63
C ASP A 413 -9.51 15.56 0.37
N VAL A 414 -9.54 14.96 -0.83
CA VAL A 414 -9.58 15.71 -2.10
C VAL A 414 -10.88 16.50 -2.20
N ARG A 415 -10.77 17.82 -2.37
CA ARG A 415 -11.89 18.76 -2.51
C ARG A 415 -11.86 19.48 -3.86
N SER A 416 -12.91 20.24 -4.13
CA SER A 416 -13.07 20.97 -5.40
C SER A 416 -11.94 21.96 -5.74
N ARG A 417 -11.27 22.51 -4.72
CA ARG A 417 -10.14 23.45 -4.88
C ARG A 417 -8.82 22.76 -5.22
N ASP A 418 -8.71 21.47 -4.97
CA ASP A 418 -7.48 20.71 -5.12
C ASP A 418 -7.22 20.40 -6.60
N ARG A 419 -5.95 20.35 -6.96
CA ARG A 419 -5.49 20.15 -8.33
C ARG A 419 -4.34 19.15 -8.30
N LEU A 420 -4.68 17.91 -8.63
CA LEU A 420 -3.76 16.79 -8.57
C LEU A 420 -2.82 16.82 -9.78
N VAL A 421 -1.51 16.81 -9.51
CA VAL A 421 -0.47 16.72 -10.54
C VAL A 421 -0.27 15.24 -10.87
N LEU A 422 -0.69 14.83 -12.07
CA LEU A 422 -0.59 13.43 -12.50
C LEU A 422 0.54 13.20 -13.51
N ALA A 423 1.14 14.25 -14.06
CA ALA A 423 2.33 14.15 -14.90
C ALA A 423 3.11 15.48 -14.83
N ALA A 424 4.43 15.41 -14.98
CA ALA A 424 5.28 16.60 -15.14
C ALA A 424 6.42 16.27 -16.10
N PRO A 425 6.97 17.26 -16.84
CA PRO A 425 8.09 17.04 -17.74
C PRO A 425 9.25 16.39 -17.01
N ALA A 426 9.75 15.27 -17.54
CA ALA A 426 10.82 14.52 -16.91
C ALA A 426 12.20 15.02 -17.34
N GLU A 427 13.07 15.27 -16.37
CA GLU A 427 14.49 15.58 -16.56
C GLU A 427 15.31 14.32 -16.31
N THR A 428 15.63 13.61 -17.39
CA THR A 428 16.36 12.35 -17.34
C THR A 428 17.76 12.53 -17.94
N PRO A 429 18.82 11.97 -17.32
CA PRO A 429 20.15 11.97 -17.90
C PRO A 429 20.19 11.10 -19.15
N ALA A 430 21.14 11.37 -20.05
CA ALA A 430 21.37 10.54 -21.23
C ALA A 430 21.98 9.19 -20.81
N GLY A 431 21.25 8.10 -21.05
CA GLY A 431 21.74 6.73 -20.88
C GLY A 431 22.12 6.05 -22.19
N LEU A 432 21.61 6.52 -23.33
CA LEU A 432 22.01 6.05 -24.66
C LEU A 432 23.08 6.94 -25.27
N ASP A 433 24.13 6.31 -25.78
CA ASP A 433 25.18 6.95 -26.58
C ASP A 433 24.68 7.17 -28.02
N ILE A 434 23.68 8.04 -28.18
CA ILE A 434 23.12 8.46 -29.46
C ILE A 434 22.96 9.98 -29.52
N SER A 435 23.04 10.55 -30.70
CA SER A 435 22.68 11.97 -30.87
C SER A 435 21.16 12.19 -30.82
N VAL A 436 20.73 13.44 -30.59
CA VAL A 436 19.31 13.84 -30.71
C VAL A 436 18.76 13.53 -32.11
N ARG A 437 19.60 13.70 -33.15
CA ARG A 437 19.26 13.35 -34.54
C ARG A 437 19.04 11.85 -34.71
N GLU A 438 19.90 11.03 -34.13
CA GLU A 438 19.76 9.57 -34.14
C GLU A 438 18.51 9.10 -33.39
N ALA A 439 18.15 9.75 -32.29
CA ALA A 439 16.90 9.49 -31.59
C ALA A 439 15.67 9.78 -32.47
N ALA A 440 15.68 10.87 -33.25
CA ALA A 440 14.64 11.14 -34.24
C ALA A 440 14.61 10.07 -35.36
N ILE A 441 15.77 9.61 -35.86
CA ILE A 441 15.83 8.53 -36.86
C ILE A 441 15.22 7.23 -36.30
N LEU A 442 15.57 6.85 -35.07
CA LEU A 442 15.01 5.68 -34.39
C LEU A 442 13.50 5.81 -34.20
N GLY A 443 13.01 7.00 -33.86
CA GLY A 443 11.58 7.28 -33.71
C GLY A 443 10.83 7.10 -35.03
N TRP A 444 11.36 7.64 -36.12
CA TRP A 444 10.74 7.42 -37.43
C TRP A 444 10.72 5.94 -37.81
N ILE A 445 11.80 5.21 -37.53
CA ILE A 445 11.89 3.79 -37.83
C ILE A 445 10.92 2.96 -36.97
N ALA A 446 10.72 3.36 -35.71
CA ALA A 446 9.80 2.70 -34.79
C ALA A 446 8.36 2.68 -35.34
N GLY A 447 7.93 3.81 -35.90
CA GLY A 447 6.65 3.94 -36.62
C GLY A 447 6.68 3.29 -38.00
N ASP A 448 7.03 4.06 -39.02
CA ASP A 448 6.90 3.68 -40.44
C ASP A 448 8.09 2.87 -41.00
N GLY A 449 9.15 2.65 -40.21
CA GLY A 449 10.36 1.99 -40.71
C GLY A 449 10.30 0.46 -40.72
N HIS A 450 11.28 -0.12 -41.39
CA HIS A 450 11.52 -1.56 -41.43
C HIS A 450 12.98 -1.87 -41.09
N VAL A 451 13.20 -2.92 -40.29
CA VAL A 451 14.52 -3.43 -39.93
C VAL A 451 14.65 -4.85 -40.49
N GLU A 452 15.50 -5.03 -41.50
CA GLU A 452 15.74 -6.33 -42.12
C GLU A 452 16.88 -7.05 -41.38
N ARG A 453 16.62 -8.20 -40.75
CA ARG A 453 17.65 -9.05 -40.13
C ARG A 453 18.19 -10.06 -41.13
N ARG A 454 19.19 -9.67 -41.93
CA ARG A 454 20.10 -10.66 -42.54
C ARG A 454 21.21 -10.98 -41.55
N LYS A 455 21.54 -12.28 -41.37
CA LYS A 455 22.46 -12.81 -40.34
C LYS A 455 23.76 -12.02 -40.11
N HIS A 456 24.26 -11.30 -41.13
CA HIS A 456 25.48 -10.50 -41.04
C HIS A 456 25.36 -9.07 -41.60
N ARG A 457 24.17 -8.63 -42.05
CA ARG A 457 23.99 -7.30 -42.66
C ARG A 457 22.63 -6.67 -42.32
N PRO A 458 22.39 -6.21 -41.07
CA PRO A 458 21.18 -5.45 -40.76
C PRO A 458 21.09 -4.20 -41.64
N THR A 459 19.90 -3.93 -42.15
CA THR A 459 19.60 -2.66 -42.84
C THR A 459 18.31 -2.07 -42.31
N MET A 460 18.30 -0.75 -42.12
CA MET A 460 17.12 0.00 -41.70
C MET A 460 16.60 0.82 -42.89
N THR A 461 15.29 0.79 -43.10
CA THR A 461 14.66 1.46 -44.25
C THR A 461 13.45 2.24 -43.80
N ILE A 462 13.30 3.46 -44.32
CA ILE A 462 12.13 4.32 -44.11
C ILE A 462 11.49 4.58 -45.46
N ALA A 463 10.17 4.38 -45.57
CA ALA A 463 9.41 4.69 -46.79
C ALA A 463 8.40 5.79 -46.49
N GLN A 464 8.34 6.83 -47.34
CA GLN A 464 7.40 7.95 -47.16
C GLN A 464 6.89 8.47 -48.51
N SER A 465 5.58 8.69 -48.61
CA SER A 465 4.92 9.21 -49.83
C SER A 465 4.35 10.62 -49.66
N LYS A 466 4.21 11.13 -48.43
CA LYS A 466 3.76 12.51 -48.17
C LYS A 466 4.91 13.48 -48.48
N PRO A 467 4.77 14.44 -49.42
CA PRO A 467 5.90 15.26 -49.89
C PRO A 467 6.58 16.08 -48.78
N HIS A 468 5.83 16.67 -47.87
CA HIS A 468 6.37 17.48 -46.77
C HIS A 468 7.16 16.64 -45.76
N LEU A 469 6.72 15.41 -45.47
CA LEU A 469 7.45 14.49 -44.59
C LEU A 469 8.68 13.91 -45.28
N ALA A 470 8.61 13.64 -46.59
CA ALA A 470 9.78 13.24 -47.36
C ALA A 470 10.85 14.34 -47.39
N ALA A 471 10.46 15.61 -47.43
CA ALA A 471 11.39 16.73 -47.29
C ALA A 471 12.03 16.77 -45.90
N LYS A 472 11.24 16.62 -44.83
CA LYS A 472 11.74 16.53 -43.45
C LYS A 472 12.72 15.37 -43.26
N LEU A 473 12.46 14.21 -43.87
CA LEU A 473 13.39 13.07 -43.85
C LEU A 473 14.71 13.34 -44.55
N ARG A 474 14.71 14.07 -45.67
CA ARG A 474 15.97 14.46 -46.36
C ARG A 474 16.83 15.34 -45.47
N GLU A 475 16.21 16.29 -44.77
CA GLU A 475 16.92 17.15 -43.82
C GLU A 475 17.42 16.36 -42.60
N LEU A 476 16.61 15.46 -42.06
CA LEU A 476 16.99 14.62 -40.93
C LEU A 476 18.17 13.69 -41.25
N LEU A 477 18.21 13.15 -42.47
CA LEU A 477 19.24 12.22 -42.94
C LEU A 477 20.42 12.92 -43.64
N ASP A 478 20.47 14.25 -43.64
CA ASP A 478 21.61 14.98 -44.21
C ASP A 478 22.90 14.66 -43.45
N GLY A 479 23.94 14.25 -44.19
CA GLY A 479 25.20 13.75 -43.61
C GLY A 479 25.14 12.34 -43.00
N VAL A 480 23.99 11.65 -43.04
CA VAL A 480 23.87 10.24 -42.64
C VAL A 480 24.07 9.35 -43.87
N PRO A 481 24.96 8.34 -43.86
CA PRO A 481 25.13 7.44 -45.00
C PRO A 481 23.86 6.65 -45.32
N HIS A 482 23.25 6.91 -46.49
CA HIS A 482 22.04 6.23 -46.96
C HIS A 482 21.91 6.25 -48.49
N ALA A 483 21.14 5.30 -49.03
CA ALA A 483 20.68 5.31 -50.41
C ALA A 483 19.22 5.77 -50.49
N LEU A 484 18.90 6.63 -51.46
CA LEU A 484 17.53 7.06 -51.74
C LEU A 484 17.03 6.41 -53.03
N TYR A 485 15.93 5.66 -52.93
CA TYR A 485 15.19 5.13 -54.06
C TYR A 485 13.85 5.87 -54.17
N VAL A 486 13.43 6.19 -55.39
CA VAL A 486 12.15 6.85 -55.66
C VAL A 486 11.40 6.00 -56.67
N ASP A 487 10.16 5.64 -56.35
CA ASP A 487 9.26 4.92 -57.26
C ASP A 487 7.83 5.45 -57.19
N ASP A 488 7.04 5.17 -58.24
CA ASP A 488 5.66 5.65 -58.36
C ASP A 488 4.64 4.75 -57.65
N ARG A 489 5.09 3.89 -56.73
CA ARG A 489 4.20 2.96 -56.00
C ARG A 489 3.51 3.59 -54.78
N GLY A 490 3.62 4.90 -54.61
CA GLY A 490 2.99 5.62 -53.49
C GLY A 490 1.53 5.99 -53.78
N GLY A 491 0.66 5.81 -52.80
CA GLY A 491 -0.78 6.12 -52.94
C GLY A 491 -1.12 7.63 -52.97
N CYS A 492 -0.17 8.51 -52.67
CA CYS A 492 -0.38 9.97 -52.58
C CYS A 492 0.76 10.80 -53.22
N GLY A 493 1.51 10.19 -54.15
CA GLY A 493 2.73 10.77 -54.74
C GLY A 493 3.87 9.75 -54.83
N PRO A 494 5.05 10.13 -55.35
CA PRO A 494 6.19 9.23 -55.42
C PRO A 494 6.58 8.76 -54.02
N ARG A 495 6.85 7.47 -53.89
CA ARG A 495 7.33 6.85 -52.66
C ARG A 495 8.84 7.02 -52.60
N HIS A 496 9.30 7.72 -51.57
CA HIS A 496 10.71 7.89 -51.24
C HIS A 496 11.12 6.83 -50.24
N GLN A 497 12.05 5.95 -50.62
CA GLN A 497 12.60 4.90 -49.77
C GLN A 497 14.05 5.23 -49.41
N PHE A 498 14.29 5.56 -48.15
CA PHE A 498 15.60 5.84 -47.58
C PHE A 498 16.13 4.57 -46.94
N ARG A 499 17.20 4.00 -47.49
CA ARG A 499 17.87 2.81 -46.93
C ARG A 499 19.18 3.24 -46.30
N LEU A 500 19.28 3.15 -44.98
CA LEU A 500 20.52 3.48 -44.27
C LEU A 500 21.62 2.50 -44.66
N ASP A 501 22.85 3.00 -44.72
CA ASP A 501 24.02 2.16 -44.94
C ASP A 501 24.11 1.07 -43.87
N HIS A 502 24.60 -0.09 -44.25
CA HIS A 502 24.65 -1.25 -43.38
C HIS A 502 25.57 -1.02 -42.16
N GLU A 503 26.75 -0.41 -42.33
CA GLU A 503 27.68 -0.20 -41.22
C GLU A 503 27.11 0.79 -40.22
N TYR A 504 26.52 1.88 -40.73
CA TYR A 504 25.82 2.87 -39.90
C TYR A 504 24.63 2.26 -39.16
N ALA A 505 23.82 1.44 -39.85
CA ALA A 505 22.69 0.76 -39.22
C ALA A 505 23.13 -0.25 -38.15
N GLN A 506 24.21 -0.99 -38.39
CA GLN A 506 24.74 -1.94 -37.42
C GLN A 506 25.27 -1.24 -36.16
N ASP A 507 26.02 -0.15 -36.34
CA ASP A 507 26.53 0.67 -35.24
C ASP A 507 25.39 1.26 -34.40
N LEU A 508 24.40 1.88 -35.04
CA LEU A 508 23.26 2.48 -34.34
C LEU A 508 22.42 1.42 -33.60
N LEU A 509 22.21 0.24 -34.18
CA LEU A 509 21.54 -0.87 -33.50
C LEU A 509 22.36 -1.43 -32.33
N ALA A 510 23.69 -1.40 -32.40
CA ALA A 510 24.55 -1.83 -31.30
C ALA A 510 24.50 -0.85 -30.12
N ARG A 511 24.46 0.46 -30.38
CA ARG A 511 24.38 1.50 -29.36
C ARG A 511 22.97 1.66 -28.75
N ALA A 512 21.92 1.50 -29.55
CA ALA A 512 20.55 1.82 -29.15
C ALA A 512 19.62 0.60 -29.02
N GLY A 513 19.97 -0.56 -29.56
CA GLY A 513 19.05 -1.71 -29.67
C GLY A 513 18.06 -1.58 -30.83
N HIS A 514 17.10 -2.51 -30.90
CA HIS A 514 16.16 -2.61 -32.01
C HIS A 514 14.98 -1.62 -31.87
N PRO A 515 14.77 -0.68 -32.80
CA PRO A 515 13.82 0.44 -32.66
C PRO A 515 12.35 0.05 -32.50
N LYS A 516 11.97 -1.19 -32.84
CA LYS A 516 10.61 -1.71 -32.61
C LYS A 516 10.48 -2.65 -31.41
N ALA A 517 11.51 -3.41 -31.09
CA ALA A 517 11.43 -4.44 -30.05
C ALA A 517 11.84 -3.85 -28.69
N ASP A 518 12.87 -3.02 -28.72
CA ASP A 518 13.48 -2.35 -27.56
C ASP A 518 13.01 -0.89 -27.44
N ALA A 519 11.90 -0.53 -28.07
CA ALA A 519 11.42 0.86 -28.11
C ALA A 519 11.18 1.45 -26.71
N LEU A 520 10.61 0.65 -25.80
CA LEU A 520 10.35 1.09 -24.42
C LEU A 520 11.65 1.34 -23.66
N SER A 521 12.60 0.40 -23.71
CA SER A 521 13.90 0.56 -23.04
C SER A 521 14.71 1.72 -23.64
N GLN A 522 14.61 1.95 -24.94
CA GLN A 522 15.18 3.13 -25.60
C GLN A 522 14.63 4.43 -24.99
N VAL A 523 13.31 4.59 -24.96
CA VAL A 523 12.66 5.81 -24.43
C VAL A 523 13.01 6.07 -22.96
N LEU A 524 13.11 5.02 -22.15
CA LEU A 524 13.49 5.12 -20.73
C LEU A 524 14.97 5.53 -20.54
N ALA A 525 15.84 5.14 -21.46
CA ALA A 525 17.26 5.47 -21.44
C ALA A 525 17.60 6.81 -22.14
N MET A 526 16.67 7.40 -22.88
CA MET A 526 16.85 8.70 -23.54
C MET A 526 16.83 9.86 -22.55
N SER A 527 17.69 10.85 -22.80
CA SER A 527 17.57 12.19 -22.23
C SER A 527 16.29 12.89 -22.69
N THR A 528 15.96 14.00 -22.04
CA THR A 528 14.81 14.84 -22.40
C THR A 528 14.78 15.23 -23.88
N ASP A 529 15.92 15.69 -24.42
CA ASP A 529 16.00 16.18 -25.80
C ASP A 529 15.92 15.03 -26.81
N GLN A 530 16.63 13.93 -26.56
CA GLN A 530 16.55 12.72 -27.38
C GLN A 530 15.12 12.18 -27.44
N ARG A 531 14.44 12.10 -26.29
CA ARG A 531 13.07 11.59 -26.19
C ARG A 531 12.06 12.51 -26.89
N ALA A 532 12.24 13.83 -26.77
CA ALA A 532 11.40 14.80 -27.48
C ALA A 532 11.55 14.66 -29.00
N ALA A 533 12.79 14.51 -29.49
CA ALA A 533 13.06 14.30 -30.91
C ALA A 533 12.51 12.96 -31.42
N TRP A 534 12.63 11.89 -30.62
CA TRP A 534 12.05 10.59 -30.92
C TRP A 534 10.52 10.65 -31.01
N LEU A 535 9.85 11.29 -30.04
CA LEU A 535 8.40 11.39 -29.99
C LEU A 535 7.84 12.22 -31.16
N GLU A 536 8.52 13.31 -31.53
CA GLU A 536 8.15 14.12 -32.69
C GLU A 536 8.30 13.32 -33.99
N ALA A 537 9.36 12.54 -34.16
CA ALA A 537 9.56 11.71 -35.34
C ALA A 537 8.53 10.56 -35.45
N VAL A 538 8.20 9.88 -34.35
CA VAL A 538 7.11 8.89 -34.33
C VAL A 538 5.77 9.53 -34.65
N THR A 539 5.54 10.75 -34.13
CA THR A 539 4.32 11.51 -34.43
C THR A 539 4.21 11.85 -35.91
N ASP A 540 5.31 12.14 -36.58
CA ASP A 540 5.28 12.41 -38.02
C ASP A 540 5.07 11.15 -38.86
N ALA A 541 5.59 10.01 -38.41
CA ALA A 541 5.38 8.71 -39.06
C ALA A 541 3.91 8.24 -38.91
N GLU A 542 3.47 8.05 -37.66
CA GLU A 542 2.22 7.33 -37.31
C GLU A 542 1.09 8.26 -36.86
N GLY A 543 1.40 9.53 -36.61
CA GLY A 543 0.48 10.47 -36.00
C GLY A 543 -0.42 11.19 -37.01
N THR A 544 -1.63 11.50 -36.56
CA THR A 544 -2.51 12.48 -37.20
C THR A 544 -2.63 13.70 -36.30
N ARG A 545 -2.32 14.88 -36.85
CA ARG A 545 -2.54 16.16 -36.19
C ARG A 545 -3.91 16.69 -36.63
N SER A 546 -4.84 16.83 -35.70
CA SER A 546 -6.15 17.46 -35.94
C SER A 546 -6.14 18.87 -35.36
N GLY A 547 -6.88 19.81 -35.96
CA GLY A 547 -6.84 21.25 -35.60
C GLY A 547 -6.78 21.51 -34.10
N GLY A 548 -5.63 22.02 -33.63
CA GLY A 548 -5.27 22.18 -32.21
C GLY A 548 -3.98 21.44 -31.81
N SER A 549 -3.62 21.46 -30.52
CA SER A 549 -2.45 20.78 -29.94
C SER A 549 -2.65 19.27 -29.68
N ARG A 550 -3.69 18.68 -30.29
CA ARG A 550 -4.09 17.29 -30.14
C ARG A 550 -3.40 16.41 -31.19
N VAL A 551 -2.51 15.57 -30.70
CA VAL A 551 -1.83 14.54 -31.46
C VAL A 551 -2.49 13.21 -31.12
N ALA A 552 -2.89 12.45 -32.14
CA ALA A 552 -3.32 11.06 -32.01
C ALA A 552 -2.34 10.19 -32.80
N ILE A 553 -1.67 9.26 -32.11
CA ILE A 553 -0.73 8.32 -32.72
C ILE A 553 -1.38 6.95 -32.72
N TYR A 554 -1.55 6.36 -33.89
CA TYR A 554 -2.18 5.05 -34.06
C TYR A 554 -1.10 3.98 -34.10
N GLN A 555 -1.19 2.98 -33.22
CA GLN A 555 -0.25 1.87 -33.25
C GLN A 555 -0.92 0.58 -32.74
N ALA A 556 -0.46 -0.56 -33.26
CA ALA A 556 -0.86 -1.87 -32.75
C ALA A 556 -0.29 -2.12 -31.33
N PRO A 557 -0.93 -2.97 -30.50
CA PRO A 557 -0.46 -3.23 -29.15
C PRO A 557 0.92 -3.89 -29.18
N GLY A 558 1.86 -3.36 -28.40
CA GLY A 558 3.23 -3.86 -28.34
C GLY A 558 4.21 -2.81 -27.80
N SER A 559 5.51 -3.13 -27.90
CA SER A 559 6.61 -2.31 -27.34
C SER A 559 6.60 -0.86 -27.85
N VAL A 560 6.28 -0.62 -29.13
CA VAL A 560 6.21 0.73 -29.70
C VAL A 560 5.07 1.56 -29.11
N LEU A 561 3.88 0.97 -28.91
CA LEU A 561 2.74 1.66 -28.29
C LEU A 561 3.04 2.03 -26.83
N GLU A 562 3.68 1.12 -26.07
CA GLU A 562 4.13 1.37 -24.70
C GLU A 562 5.18 2.49 -24.67
N ALA A 563 6.16 2.45 -25.59
CA ALA A 563 7.17 3.49 -25.72
C ALA A 563 6.56 4.87 -26.02
N ILE A 564 5.58 4.95 -26.92
CA ILE A 564 4.83 6.18 -27.21
C ILE A 564 4.10 6.68 -25.96
N THR A 565 3.41 5.78 -25.25
CA THR A 565 2.64 6.12 -24.05
C THR A 565 3.54 6.72 -22.97
N VAL A 566 4.69 6.07 -22.71
CA VAL A 566 5.69 6.55 -21.75
C VAL A 566 6.37 7.83 -22.23
N ALA A 567 6.68 7.97 -23.52
CA ALA A 567 7.28 9.19 -24.06
C ALA A 567 6.33 10.40 -23.90
N VAL A 568 5.03 10.23 -24.14
CA VAL A 568 4.01 11.26 -23.90
C VAL A 568 3.95 11.62 -22.41
N TYR A 569 3.94 10.61 -21.52
CA TYR A 569 3.95 10.82 -20.08
C TYR A 569 5.16 11.62 -19.60
N LEU A 570 6.37 11.18 -19.97
CA LEU A 570 7.64 11.81 -19.60
C LEU A 570 7.86 13.18 -20.27
N SER A 571 7.04 13.53 -21.26
CA SER A 571 6.98 14.88 -21.84
C SER A 571 6.07 15.82 -21.04
N GLY A 572 5.51 15.36 -19.91
CA GLY A 572 4.65 16.14 -19.02
C GLY A 572 3.19 16.20 -19.46
N ARG A 573 2.72 15.23 -20.26
CA ARG A 573 1.32 15.13 -20.67
C ARG A 573 0.74 13.81 -20.21
N ARG A 574 -0.51 13.80 -19.75
CA ARG A 574 -1.16 12.54 -19.34
C ARG A 574 -1.58 11.75 -20.59
N PRO A 575 -1.02 10.55 -20.86
CA PRO A 575 -1.46 9.75 -21.98
C PRO A 575 -2.87 9.20 -21.72
N ARG A 576 -3.65 9.06 -22.79
CA ARG A 576 -4.89 8.28 -22.80
C ARG A 576 -4.84 7.36 -24.01
N VAL A 577 -4.96 6.06 -23.76
CA VAL A 577 -4.87 5.03 -24.79
C VAL A 577 -6.28 4.56 -25.11
N LEU A 578 -6.73 4.79 -26.34
CA LEU A 578 -8.06 4.38 -26.79
C LEU A 578 -7.96 3.24 -27.78
N TYR A 579 -8.44 2.06 -27.39
CA TYR A 579 -8.55 0.91 -28.27
C TYR A 579 -9.80 1.03 -29.15
N SER A 580 -9.63 0.98 -30.46
CA SER A 580 -10.74 0.91 -31.41
C SER A 580 -10.95 -0.53 -31.88
N ARG A 581 -12.19 -1.03 -31.76
CA ARG A 581 -12.68 -2.14 -32.60
C ARG A 581 -13.33 -1.50 -33.82
N ARG A 582 -12.76 -1.69 -35.02
CA ARG A 582 -13.49 -1.33 -36.24
C ARG A 582 -14.70 -2.26 -36.35
N SER A 583 -15.91 -1.68 -36.37
CA SER A 583 -17.18 -2.41 -36.33
C SER A 583 -17.47 -3.29 -37.55
N ASN A 584 -16.68 -3.21 -38.63
CA ASN A 584 -17.03 -3.76 -39.95
C ASN A 584 -16.03 -4.79 -40.53
N ALA A 585 -15.20 -5.46 -39.72
CA ALA A 585 -14.34 -6.53 -40.24
C ALA A 585 -14.13 -7.66 -39.19
N PRO A 586 -14.61 -8.89 -39.42
CA PRO A 586 -14.35 -10.03 -38.54
C PRO A 586 -12.92 -10.56 -38.75
N GLU A 587 -12.28 -10.91 -37.64
CA GLU A 587 -11.21 -11.92 -37.51
C GLU A 587 -9.77 -11.65 -38.02
N SER A 588 -9.40 -10.50 -38.61
CA SER A 588 -8.03 -10.38 -39.18
C SER A 588 -7.20 -9.13 -38.86
N TRP A 589 -7.64 -8.17 -38.03
CA TRP A 589 -6.86 -6.94 -37.79
C TRP A 589 -6.73 -6.58 -36.30
N GLN A 590 -5.48 -6.28 -35.89
CA GLN A 590 -5.07 -5.97 -34.52
C GLN A 590 -5.74 -4.67 -34.01
N ALA A 591 -5.99 -4.56 -32.71
CA ALA A 591 -6.61 -3.38 -32.11
C ALA A 591 -5.74 -2.13 -32.33
N GLU A 592 -6.22 -1.15 -33.12
CA GLU A 592 -5.53 0.14 -33.24
C GLU A 592 -5.78 0.95 -31.98
N ALA A 593 -4.70 1.34 -31.29
CA ALA A 593 -4.74 2.21 -30.13
C ALA A 593 -4.34 3.63 -30.52
N SER A 594 -5.08 4.64 -30.07
CA SER A 594 -4.70 6.05 -30.22
C SER A 594 -4.23 6.65 -28.90
N VAL A 595 -3.05 7.30 -28.89
CA VAL A 595 -2.51 7.97 -27.71
C VAL A 595 -2.77 9.49 -27.78
N HIS A 596 -3.46 10.04 -26.77
CA HIS A 596 -3.75 11.48 -26.65
C HIS A 596 -3.02 12.08 -25.45
N GLY A 597 -2.25 13.15 -25.66
CA GLY A 597 -1.60 13.90 -24.57
C GLY A 597 -2.55 14.91 -23.93
N ASN A 598 -3.09 14.59 -22.75
CA ASN A 598 -4.02 15.43 -21.99
C ASN A 598 -3.31 16.36 -20.99
N ASN A 599 -4.08 17.26 -20.38
CA ASN A 599 -3.61 18.14 -19.31
C ASN A 599 -3.01 17.28 -18.17
N PRO A 600 -1.77 17.59 -17.71
CA PRO A 600 -1.13 16.90 -16.59
C PRO A 600 -1.86 17.03 -15.26
N VAL A 601 -2.72 18.05 -15.11
CA VAL A 601 -3.39 18.37 -13.85
C VAL A 601 -4.88 18.06 -13.93
N VAL A 602 -5.41 17.37 -12.91
CA VAL A 602 -6.84 17.08 -12.75
C VAL A 602 -7.38 17.82 -11.54
N THR A 603 -8.44 18.60 -11.73
CA THR A 603 -9.10 19.35 -10.66
C THR A 603 -10.05 18.46 -9.88
N GLY A 604 -9.97 18.51 -8.55
CA GLY A 604 -10.87 17.79 -7.65
C GLY A 604 -12.34 18.14 -7.81
N ALA A 605 -12.66 19.30 -8.39
CA ALA A 605 -14.04 19.69 -8.73
C ALA A 605 -14.73 18.74 -9.72
N PHE A 606 -13.96 17.96 -10.48
CA PHE A 606 -14.47 16.98 -11.43
C PHE A 606 -14.21 15.54 -10.99
N LEU A 607 -13.74 15.32 -9.76
CA LEU A 607 -13.45 14.00 -9.23
C LEU A 607 -14.55 13.57 -8.27
N GLU A 608 -14.96 12.32 -8.42
CA GLU A 608 -15.87 11.63 -7.53
C GLU A 608 -15.09 10.57 -6.74
N LEU A 609 -15.45 10.39 -5.48
CA LEU A 609 -14.88 9.38 -4.61
C LEU A 609 -15.92 8.28 -4.39
N ALA A 610 -15.59 7.05 -4.79
CA ALA A 610 -16.44 5.89 -4.65
C ALA A 610 -15.78 4.84 -3.75
N HIS A 611 -16.58 4.11 -2.97
CA HIS A 611 -16.09 2.95 -2.21
C HIS A 611 -15.71 1.82 -3.18
N ALA A 612 -14.52 1.23 -3.02
CA ALA A 612 -13.98 0.21 -3.92
C ALA A 612 -13.74 -1.15 -3.23
N GLY A 613 -14.28 -1.34 -2.02
CA GLY A 613 -14.16 -2.61 -1.30
C GLY A 613 -12.90 -2.69 -0.47
N ARG A 614 -12.40 -3.91 -0.27
CA ARG A 614 -11.15 -4.19 0.43
C ARG A 614 -10.32 -5.16 -0.39
N ALA A 615 -9.01 -4.97 -0.41
CA ALA A 615 -8.08 -5.87 -1.09
C ALA A 615 -6.69 -5.77 -0.48
N ASP A 616 -5.82 -6.70 -0.85
CA ASP A 616 -4.40 -6.57 -0.57
C ASP A 616 -3.83 -5.38 -1.35
N VAL A 617 -2.95 -4.64 -0.68
CA VAL A 617 -2.36 -3.41 -1.21
C VAL A 617 -0.85 -3.45 -1.05
N TRP A 618 -0.20 -2.60 -1.85
CA TRP A 618 1.23 -2.40 -1.79
C TRP A 618 1.58 -0.94 -2.03
N CYS A 619 2.77 -0.57 -1.60
CA CYS A 619 3.26 0.79 -1.69
C CYS A 619 4.78 0.76 -1.74
N VAL A 620 5.33 1.81 -2.35
CA VAL A 620 6.77 2.06 -2.36
C VAL A 620 7.11 3.31 -1.55
N THR A 621 8.37 3.40 -1.18
CA THR A 621 8.98 4.62 -0.67
C THR A 621 10.15 4.99 -1.58
N THR A 622 10.23 6.26 -1.93
CA THR A 622 11.25 6.89 -2.77
C THR A 622 11.80 8.13 -2.07
N GLU A 623 13.01 8.56 -2.43
CA GLU A 623 13.62 9.77 -1.87
C GLU A 623 12.80 11.04 -2.17
N LEU A 624 12.16 11.12 -3.34
CA LEU A 624 11.35 12.27 -3.74
C LEU A 624 9.92 12.28 -3.17
N GLY A 625 9.53 11.29 -2.36
CA GLY A 625 8.18 11.28 -1.78
C GLY A 625 7.06 10.92 -2.78
N THR A 626 7.40 10.60 -4.03
CA THR A 626 6.46 10.34 -5.13
C THR A 626 7.01 9.29 -6.11
N TRP A 627 6.12 8.70 -6.90
CA TRP A 627 6.44 7.67 -7.90
C TRP A 627 5.39 7.62 -9.03
N THR A 628 5.72 6.94 -10.13
CA THR A 628 4.82 6.77 -11.28
C THR A 628 4.14 5.40 -11.26
N ALA A 629 2.81 5.41 -11.22
CA ALA A 629 1.96 4.23 -11.22
C ALA A 629 1.21 4.06 -12.55
N ARG A 630 0.76 2.83 -12.80
CA ARG A 630 -0.20 2.49 -13.85
C ARG A 630 -1.29 1.58 -13.31
N GLU A 631 -2.53 2.00 -13.48
CA GLU A 631 -3.73 1.20 -13.29
C GLU A 631 -4.50 1.21 -14.62
N ASP A 632 -4.89 0.04 -15.13
CA ASP A 632 -5.47 -0.12 -16.45
C ASP A 632 -4.64 0.58 -17.56
N ASP A 633 -5.26 1.50 -18.31
CA ASP A 633 -4.65 2.34 -19.35
C ASP A 633 -4.21 3.72 -18.83
N HIS A 634 -4.24 3.95 -17.52
CA HIS A 634 -3.93 5.23 -16.91
C HIS A 634 -2.56 5.23 -16.26
N VAL A 635 -1.66 6.02 -16.85
CA VAL A 635 -0.36 6.33 -16.25
C VAL A 635 -0.45 7.64 -15.49
N PHE A 636 -0.05 7.64 -14.22
CA PHE A 636 -0.13 8.81 -13.36
C PHE A 636 0.98 8.86 -12.32
N LEU A 637 1.36 10.08 -11.95
CA LEU A 637 2.19 10.38 -10.80
C LEU A 637 1.35 10.28 -9.53
N THR A 638 1.91 9.67 -8.49
CA THR A 638 1.27 9.57 -7.17
C THR A 638 2.27 9.71 -6.02
N GLY A 639 1.79 9.82 -4.79
CA GLY A 639 2.59 9.97 -3.57
C GLY A 639 3.02 8.65 -2.94
N ASN A 640 4.02 8.73 -2.06
CA ASN A 640 4.52 7.62 -1.27
C ASN A 640 3.67 7.35 -0.01
N SER A 641 3.90 6.19 0.59
CA SER A 641 3.61 5.91 2.00
C SER A 641 4.38 6.84 2.94
N ASN A 642 3.71 7.34 4.00
CA ASN A 642 4.26 8.24 5.03
C ASN A 642 5.42 7.66 5.87
N ALA A 643 6.07 6.62 5.37
CA ALA A 643 7.19 5.95 6.00
C ALA A 643 8.52 6.34 5.34
N ALA A 644 8.68 7.62 5.00
CA ALA A 644 9.94 8.15 4.48
C ALA A 644 11.11 8.10 5.49
N ALA A 645 10.91 7.58 6.72
CA ALA A 645 11.97 7.48 7.75
C ALA A 645 11.96 6.19 8.60
N GLY A 646 11.17 5.15 8.27
CA GLY A 646 11.15 3.92 9.09
C GLY A 646 10.43 4.04 10.46
N HIS A 647 9.61 5.08 10.65
CA HIS A 647 8.84 5.30 11.87
C HIS A 647 7.37 5.49 11.51
N PRO A 648 6.51 4.45 11.55
CA PRO A 648 5.08 4.69 11.39
C PRO A 648 4.58 5.54 12.57
N SER A 649 3.57 6.36 12.33
CA SER A 649 2.85 7.04 13.40
C SER A 649 2.19 5.98 14.28
N LYS A 650 2.47 6.03 15.58
CA LYS A 650 2.06 5.05 16.60
C LYS A 650 1.36 5.76 17.76
N GLY A 651 0.39 5.08 18.34
CA GLY A 651 -0.26 5.48 19.58
C GLY A 651 -1.29 6.60 19.45
N LEU A 652 -1.78 7.08 20.58
CA LEU A 652 -2.95 7.95 20.67
C LEU A 652 -2.84 9.26 19.89
N MET A 653 -1.66 9.88 19.94
CA MET A 653 -1.33 11.13 19.27
C MET A 653 -0.60 10.92 17.93
N GLN A 654 -0.52 9.66 17.45
CA GLN A 654 0.11 9.31 16.17
C GLN A 654 1.56 9.83 16.04
N CYS A 655 2.34 9.72 17.11
CA CYS A 655 3.75 10.10 17.14
C CYS A 655 4.62 9.11 16.34
N ILE A 656 5.64 9.61 15.66
CA ILE A 656 6.73 8.79 15.11
C ILE A 656 7.84 8.60 16.16
N ASP A 657 8.66 7.54 16.07
CA ASP A 657 9.66 7.22 17.12
C ASP A 657 10.65 8.37 17.37
N SER A 658 11.06 9.11 16.33
CA SER A 658 11.97 10.26 16.50
C SER A 658 11.32 11.42 17.25
N THR A 659 10.07 11.76 16.91
CA THR A 659 9.29 12.79 17.63
C THR A 659 9.02 12.36 19.06
N PHE A 660 8.64 11.09 19.26
CA PHE A 660 8.41 10.53 20.59
C PHE A 660 9.67 10.63 21.44
N ASN A 661 10.81 10.14 20.94
CA ASN A 661 12.07 10.17 21.68
C ASN A 661 12.59 11.59 21.96
N ALA A 662 12.31 12.56 21.08
CA ALA A 662 12.71 13.95 21.28
C ALA A 662 11.82 14.70 22.30
N HIS A 663 10.57 14.26 22.49
CA HIS A 663 9.57 14.99 23.29
C HIS A 663 9.01 14.21 24.49
N LYS A 664 9.41 12.96 24.70
CA LYS A 664 9.11 12.20 25.92
C LYS A 664 9.74 12.84 27.16
N LEU A 665 9.09 12.68 28.31
CA LEU A 665 9.69 13.01 29.60
C LEU A 665 10.63 11.87 30.06
N PRO A 666 11.66 12.14 30.87
CA PRO A 666 12.49 11.08 31.44
C PRO A 666 11.63 10.05 32.20
N GLY A 667 11.79 8.76 31.91
CA GLY A 667 10.98 7.68 32.48
C GLY A 667 9.77 7.25 31.63
N HIS A 668 9.49 7.94 30.52
CA HIS A 668 8.38 7.66 29.60
C HIS A 668 8.90 7.07 28.28
N ASP A 669 9.36 5.83 28.32
CA ASP A 669 10.13 5.19 27.24
C ASP A 669 9.29 4.30 26.30
N ASP A 670 7.97 4.17 26.52
CA ASP A 670 7.09 3.30 25.72
C ASP A 670 6.13 4.10 24.83
N ILE A 671 6.35 4.05 23.51
CA ILE A 671 5.52 4.76 22.53
C ILE A 671 4.07 4.24 22.45
N TYR A 672 3.81 3.01 22.92
CA TYR A 672 2.47 2.42 22.97
C TYR A 672 1.79 2.64 24.32
N ASN A 673 2.51 3.12 25.33
CA ASN A 673 1.88 3.56 26.56
C ASN A 673 1.04 4.82 26.26
N PRO A 674 -0.27 4.82 26.60
CA PRO A 674 -1.17 5.92 26.29
C PRO A 674 -0.71 7.26 26.90
N VAL A 675 -0.19 7.24 28.14
CA VAL A 675 0.24 8.44 28.87
C VAL A 675 1.52 9.00 28.25
N ASP A 676 2.53 8.15 28.02
CA ASP A 676 3.80 8.52 27.40
C ASP A 676 3.60 9.13 26.00
N ASN A 677 2.71 8.53 25.20
CA ASN A 677 2.42 8.98 23.84
C ASN A 677 1.70 10.35 23.83
N ILE A 678 0.79 10.57 24.78
CA ILE A 678 0.14 11.88 24.97
C ILE A 678 1.16 12.93 25.40
N ILE A 679 2.04 12.63 26.36
CA ILE A 679 3.09 13.53 26.84
C ILE A 679 3.99 13.99 25.69
N ALA A 680 4.48 13.05 24.89
CA ALA A 680 5.34 13.36 23.76
C ALA A 680 4.60 14.15 22.67
N GLY A 681 3.37 13.75 22.33
CA GLY A 681 2.54 14.43 21.32
C GLY A 681 2.17 15.87 21.70
N VAL A 682 1.83 16.11 22.97
CA VAL A 682 1.51 17.44 23.49
C VAL A 682 2.75 18.34 23.53
N ARG A 683 3.89 17.83 24.00
CA ARG A 683 5.15 18.60 24.01
C ARG A 683 5.63 18.94 22.61
N TYR A 684 5.51 18.01 21.65
CA TYR A 684 5.75 18.29 20.23
C TYR A 684 4.83 19.40 19.72
N THR A 685 3.52 19.28 19.97
CA THR A 685 2.52 20.25 19.54
C THR A 685 2.82 21.67 20.04
N ILE A 686 3.14 21.80 21.33
CA ILE A 686 3.50 23.09 21.94
C ILE A 686 4.81 23.61 21.35
N SER A 687 5.83 22.76 21.16
CA SER A 687 7.11 23.18 20.57
C SER A 687 6.97 23.69 19.14
N ARG A 688 6.05 23.11 18.36
CA ARG A 688 5.91 23.35 16.92
C ARG A 688 4.92 24.46 16.58
N TYR A 689 3.84 24.57 17.37
CA TYR A 689 2.69 25.46 17.11
C TYR A 689 2.46 26.48 18.23
N GLY A 690 3.24 26.45 19.31
CA GLY A 690 3.17 27.36 20.45
C GLY A 690 2.06 27.04 21.47
N SER A 691 0.97 26.40 21.04
CA SER A 691 -0.11 25.91 21.90
C SER A 691 -0.86 24.77 21.22
N ILE A 692 -1.63 23.99 22.00
CA ILE A 692 -2.44 22.88 21.48
C ILE A 692 -3.53 23.41 20.54
N ALA A 693 -4.16 24.53 20.89
CA ALA A 693 -5.21 25.17 20.09
C ALA A 693 -4.73 25.68 18.73
N ASN A 694 -3.42 25.89 18.55
CA ASN A 694 -2.83 26.34 17.29
C ASN A 694 -2.51 25.20 16.31
N THR A 695 -2.87 23.95 16.64
CA THR A 695 -2.74 22.85 15.70
C THR A 695 -3.63 23.08 14.47
N PRO A 696 -3.16 22.74 13.25
CA PRO A 696 -3.92 22.97 12.02
C PRO A 696 -5.34 22.37 12.05
N GLY A 697 -5.49 21.18 12.65
CA GLY A 697 -6.79 20.52 12.78
C GLY A 697 -7.76 21.23 13.70
N LEU A 698 -7.30 21.72 14.85
CA LEU A 698 -8.14 22.46 15.78
C LEU A 698 -8.44 23.89 15.30
N GLN A 699 -7.50 24.55 14.62
CA GLN A 699 -7.78 25.83 13.97
C GLN A 699 -8.80 25.68 12.84
N ALA A 700 -8.70 24.62 12.03
CA ALA A 700 -9.69 24.35 11.00
C ALA A 700 -11.09 24.14 11.60
N MET A 701 -11.20 23.37 12.68
CA MET A 701 -12.46 23.16 13.41
C MET A 701 -13.00 24.44 14.06
N ALA A 702 -12.14 25.26 14.66
CA ALA A 702 -12.51 26.54 15.26
C ALA A 702 -13.06 27.54 14.23
N HIS A 703 -12.64 27.43 12.97
CA HIS A 703 -13.15 28.23 11.84
C HIS A 703 -14.30 27.55 11.06
N GLY A 704 -14.89 26.47 11.59
CA GLY A 704 -16.03 25.77 11.00
C GLY A 704 -15.68 24.80 9.86
N GLY A 705 -14.41 24.47 9.67
CA GLY A 705 -13.92 23.44 8.76
C GLY A 705 -13.80 22.05 9.42
N GLY A 706 -13.62 21.00 8.61
CA GLY A 706 -13.30 19.66 9.13
C GLY A 706 -11.87 19.57 9.69
N TYR A 707 -11.63 18.60 10.58
CA TYR A 707 -10.32 18.34 11.16
C TYR A 707 -9.27 18.07 10.08
N VAL A 708 -8.04 18.54 10.31
CA VAL A 708 -6.87 18.38 9.45
C VAL A 708 -5.74 17.83 10.32
N GLY A 709 -5.30 16.59 10.08
CA GLY A 709 -4.19 16.01 10.84
C GLY A 709 -2.88 16.75 10.62
N TYR A 710 -1.94 16.62 11.57
CA TYR A 710 -0.65 17.33 11.54
C TYR A 710 0.52 16.52 10.99
#